data_AF-A0A7X7MCR5-F1
#
_entry.id   AF-A0A7X7MCR5-F1
#
_cell.length_a   1.000
_cell.length_b   1.000
_cell.length_c   1.000
_cell.angle_alpha   90.00
_cell.angle_beta   90.00
_cell.angle_gamma   90.00
#
_symmetry.space_group_name_H-M   'P 1'
#
loop_
_entity.id
_entity.type
_entity.pdbx_description
1 polymer ?
#
loop_
_entity_poly.entity_id
_entity_poly.type
_entity_poly.pdbx_seq_one_letter_code
_entity_poly.pdbx_strand_id
1 'polypeptide(L)'
;MSIRNFILTLLLLAAPFAMAFDIAKDGKAAAVIATGTKPSVSTLGAANELAKYLGKMCGDTFEIVKGDPPEGRPCIYVGEPREGAGFDEICLRVDKDKNRLVLTGQQPRGPVYAVYELLERLGCGFWADDNETVPDLKNISVADDLDFVDRPVLRLRGNSGTTAVYNPGWCPKARLNGNGGIPASLGGGYHVDYSESSVGLNGYGELAKECFALHPEWYSLVRNKKTGKMERTPEQLCFTNPEVLEKLVELARARLEEKPDLEYIGCSYADVAPPCACPKCSALAGREGSKAAILLHGVNYIARDLAQDFPHVTVTFLAYGMSSIIPPKQMKIEPNVACVFANLARNYAKPPPREGLLKRWCELTNGKVFIWGYGAMFHNYIMPTPTVDLIAEEMRVYRDLGCLGISSQLSQDQLSDCIDLLCWLFGKMAWNPDYDEWALIDKWCDGALGAGSPYLKKWLRMERDYRPNIRGLGPYEKDNRVCLSPELLLEGNRLFLEALDAVKGDERATRQLEQMYGSIVSVMVQRYNFDVASTAKAIAATNAAAATALRILPLPSREDYYKQLAHFCKKYRAGWLGENQGGILNRTHHGEILKVNGQPPPWTFQNPLSEMPVQDPFVTFDKDSGYYYFLSTPAYGDQVEIRRGRVASKLVDSEVAEDRSIAWRPPKKKGESPIVGNITAPELHKGTDGKWYIYASGSDGMTLAGGGGAALDDELGDMGLDDDLMGGGATSSLKNDRSFTDMIAASENRLFVLQSKTSDPFGGFEFKGVLDKTISALDPTVFTGPDGVLYMAYARQIAGTQIELRKMKDSLSFDPDVKPIPVVIAHNTSEIFEAPSFIQKDGRTFLVYSCNGRWSNGCKMQIRELVGNDVLRNSSWGGSRGFKEFLVPGNRINSRSEERDRRAQIHGPGHASFFSSPDGSELWCAYHAMYRPNVGTGPADTYCYLQRVDYEDDGAPTMGQGEVAGTSPTNPGEGPSTFFIVPMGETWETPVAKKEAPPVKPAEPDTPDAPDTPDAPDVPAE
;
A
#
# COMPACT_ATOMS: atom_id res chain seq x y z
N MET A 1 17.18 -19.91 40.80
CA MET A 1 17.87 -20.98 41.55
C MET A 1 17.49 -22.32 40.93
N SER A 2 18.53 -23.04 40.48
CA SER A 2 18.64 -24.46 40.06
C SER A 2 17.75 -25.10 38.98
N ILE A 3 18.39 -25.23 37.82
CA ILE A 3 18.44 -26.30 36.80
C ILE A 3 18.13 -27.76 37.27
N ARG A 4 17.65 -28.58 36.30
CA ARG A 4 17.67 -30.07 36.12
C ARG A 4 16.50 -30.93 36.65
N ASN A 5 15.64 -31.46 35.77
CA ASN A 5 15.79 -32.79 35.15
C ASN A 5 14.53 -33.26 34.39
N PHE A 6 14.74 -33.55 33.11
CA PHE A 6 13.94 -34.39 32.22
C PHE A 6 14.50 -35.81 32.36
N ILE A 7 13.77 -36.78 32.94
CA ILE A 7 14.02 -38.22 32.76
C ILE A 7 12.67 -38.95 32.80
N LEU A 8 12.45 -39.78 31.76
CA LEU A 8 11.48 -40.86 31.70
C LEU A 8 11.25 -41.53 33.06
N THR A 9 10.00 -41.58 33.51
CA THR A 9 9.58 -42.69 34.38
C THR A 9 8.49 -43.45 33.66
N LEU A 10 8.92 -44.52 32.98
CA LEU A 10 8.15 -45.74 32.83
C LEU A 10 7.68 -46.14 34.25
N LEU A 11 6.46 -45.76 34.62
CA LEU A 11 5.74 -46.42 35.69
C LEU A 11 4.82 -47.43 35.02
N LEU A 12 5.37 -48.63 34.85
CA LEU A 12 4.63 -49.89 34.82
C LEU A 12 3.88 -50.03 36.16
N LEU A 13 2.81 -49.25 36.31
CA LEU A 13 1.67 -49.70 37.09
C LEU A 13 0.90 -50.61 36.14
N ALA A 14 0.79 -51.88 36.50
CA ALA A 14 -0.15 -52.79 35.90
C ALA A 14 -1.55 -52.19 36.07
N ALA A 15 -1.97 -51.37 35.10
CA ALA A 15 -3.35 -51.02 34.92
C ALA A 15 -4.09 -52.35 34.74
N PRO A 16 -5.26 -52.54 35.40
CA PRO A 16 -6.09 -53.70 35.09
C PRO A 16 -6.27 -53.70 33.57
N PHE A 17 -6.09 -54.86 32.92
CA PHE A 17 -6.34 -55.03 31.49
C PHE A 17 -7.67 -54.36 31.16
N ALA A 18 -7.63 -53.13 30.65
CA ALA A 18 -8.82 -52.47 30.15
C ALA A 18 -9.22 -53.35 28.97
N MET A 19 -10.37 -54.02 29.09
CA MET A 19 -10.94 -54.69 27.95
C MET A 19 -11.09 -53.63 26.85
N ALA A 20 -10.72 -53.99 25.62
CA ALA A 20 -10.65 -53.06 24.52
C ALA A 20 -11.58 -53.52 23.40
N PHE A 21 -12.20 -52.58 22.71
CA PHE A 21 -12.89 -52.87 21.46
C PHE A 21 -11.86 -52.85 20.33
N ASP A 22 -11.56 -54.02 19.77
CA ASP A 22 -10.59 -54.18 18.70
C ASP A 22 -11.20 -53.73 17.34
N ILE A 23 -10.60 -52.71 16.73
CA ILE A 23 -10.93 -52.21 15.39
C ILE A 23 -10.10 -52.97 14.34
N ALA A 24 -8.80 -53.15 14.60
CA ALA A 24 -7.88 -53.91 13.76
C ALA A 24 -6.86 -54.64 14.62
N LYS A 25 -6.43 -55.82 14.16
CA LYS A 25 -5.43 -56.65 14.84
C LYS A 25 -4.47 -57.27 13.84
N ASP A 26 -3.17 -57.22 14.13
CA ASP A 26 -2.11 -57.74 13.28
C ASP A 26 -2.18 -57.25 11.82
N GLY A 27 -2.60 -56.00 11.63
CA GLY A 27 -2.77 -55.38 10.31
C GLY A 27 -4.00 -55.86 9.55
N LYS A 28 -4.99 -56.48 10.22
CA LYS A 28 -6.24 -56.95 9.63
C LYS A 28 -7.46 -56.31 10.30
N ALA A 29 -8.48 -55.99 9.51
CA ALA A 29 -9.72 -55.45 10.03
C ALA A 29 -10.42 -56.46 10.95
N ALA A 30 -10.62 -56.09 12.22
CA ALA A 30 -11.28 -56.94 13.23
C ALA A 30 -12.79 -56.63 13.35
N ALA A 31 -13.20 -55.41 12.97
CA ALA A 31 -14.58 -54.97 12.95
C ALA A 31 -15.04 -54.57 11.54
N VAL A 32 -16.33 -54.69 11.27
CA VAL A 32 -16.97 -54.10 10.07
C VAL A 32 -17.51 -52.72 10.37
N ILE A 33 -17.62 -51.88 9.34
CA ILE A 33 -18.31 -50.60 9.45
C ILE A 33 -19.76 -50.81 9.05
N ALA A 34 -20.69 -50.59 9.98
CA ALA A 34 -22.12 -50.70 9.74
C ALA A 34 -22.75 -49.31 9.65
N THR A 35 -23.78 -49.19 8.83
CA THR A 35 -24.61 -48.00 8.71
C THR A 35 -26.08 -48.40 8.84
N GLY A 36 -26.99 -47.46 9.11
CA GLY A 36 -28.43 -47.77 9.06
C GLY A 36 -28.87 -48.35 7.70
N THR A 37 -30.06 -48.96 7.63
CA THR A 37 -30.55 -49.56 6.36
C THR A 37 -30.74 -48.54 5.24
N LYS A 38 -31.05 -47.29 5.59
CA LYS A 38 -31.16 -46.14 4.69
C LYS A 38 -30.35 -44.98 5.26
N PRO A 39 -29.01 -45.04 5.18
CA PRO A 39 -28.17 -44.01 5.77
C PRO A 39 -28.31 -42.69 5.01
N SER A 40 -28.18 -41.56 5.72
CA SER A 40 -28.06 -40.26 5.08
C SER A 40 -26.80 -40.20 4.20
N VAL A 41 -26.78 -39.28 3.23
CA VAL A 41 -25.61 -39.09 2.35
C VAL A 41 -24.34 -38.79 3.16
N SER A 42 -24.47 -38.00 4.24
CA SER A 42 -23.37 -37.67 5.14
C SER A 42 -22.94 -38.85 6.02
N THR A 43 -23.87 -39.71 6.44
CA THR A 43 -23.56 -40.94 7.19
C THR A 43 -22.72 -41.89 6.34
N LEU A 44 -23.12 -42.10 5.08
CA LEU A 44 -22.35 -42.95 4.17
C LEU A 44 -20.98 -42.34 3.85
N GLY A 45 -20.90 -41.02 3.67
CA GLY A 45 -19.62 -40.33 3.48
C GLY A 45 -18.71 -40.44 4.70
N ALA A 46 -19.25 -40.30 5.91
CA ALA A 46 -18.50 -40.51 7.15
C ALA A 46 -17.96 -41.94 7.26
N ALA A 47 -18.77 -42.96 6.95
CA ALA A 47 -18.34 -44.36 6.92
C ALA A 47 -17.20 -44.61 5.90
N ASN A 48 -17.28 -43.99 4.72
CA ASN A 48 -16.23 -44.07 3.70
C ASN A 48 -14.91 -43.42 4.15
N GLU A 49 -14.98 -42.24 4.79
CA GLU A 49 -13.79 -41.58 5.33
C GLU A 49 -13.16 -42.42 6.45
N LEU A 50 -13.97 -43.00 7.34
CA LEU A 50 -13.50 -43.91 8.39
C LEU A 50 -12.76 -45.13 7.78
N ALA A 51 -13.39 -45.82 6.82
CA ALA A 51 -12.81 -46.99 6.16
C ALA A 51 -11.47 -46.65 5.48
N LYS A 52 -11.42 -45.50 4.80
CA LYS A 52 -10.24 -44.99 4.11
C LYS A 52 -9.08 -44.76 5.08
N TYR A 53 -9.30 -44.07 6.19
CA TYR A 53 -8.21 -43.76 7.12
C TYR A 53 -7.79 -44.96 7.96
N LEU A 54 -8.72 -45.76 8.46
CA LEU A 54 -8.37 -47.01 9.15
C LEU A 54 -7.59 -47.96 8.24
N GLY A 55 -7.97 -48.05 6.96
CA GLY A 55 -7.24 -48.87 5.99
C GLY A 55 -5.83 -48.34 5.69
N LYS A 56 -5.66 -47.02 5.61
CA LYS A 56 -4.32 -46.41 5.54
C LYS A 56 -3.47 -46.70 6.79
N MET A 57 -4.08 -46.75 7.98
CA MET A 57 -3.38 -47.02 9.23
C MET A 57 -2.90 -48.47 9.34
N CYS A 58 -3.78 -49.46 9.09
CA CYS A 58 -3.43 -50.86 9.34
C CYS A 58 -2.96 -51.63 8.09
N GLY A 59 -3.27 -51.13 6.89
CA GLY A 59 -2.93 -51.74 5.61
C GLY A 59 -3.96 -52.75 5.08
N ASP A 60 -5.18 -52.78 5.62
CA ASP A 60 -6.27 -53.67 5.20
C ASP A 60 -7.54 -52.88 4.84
N THR A 61 -8.46 -53.50 4.11
CA THR A 61 -9.71 -52.85 3.71
C THR A 61 -10.82 -53.11 4.72
N PHE A 62 -11.57 -52.07 5.09
CA PHE A 62 -12.75 -52.20 5.96
C PHE A 62 -14.02 -52.35 5.12
N GLU A 63 -14.76 -53.43 5.39
CA GLU A 63 -16.07 -53.67 4.78
C GLU A 63 -17.13 -52.70 5.33
N ILE A 64 -17.91 -52.08 4.44
CA ILE A 64 -19.05 -51.22 4.80
C ILE A 64 -20.35 -51.95 4.51
N VAL A 65 -21.15 -52.20 5.56
CA VAL A 65 -22.44 -52.90 5.51
C VAL A 65 -23.58 -51.92 5.76
N LYS A 66 -24.69 -52.08 5.02
CA LYS A 66 -25.95 -51.34 5.26
C LYS A 66 -26.90 -52.20 6.08
N GLY A 67 -27.43 -51.64 7.17
CA GLY A 67 -28.19 -52.37 8.17
C GLY A 67 -27.32 -52.90 9.31
N ASP A 68 -27.92 -53.71 10.18
CA ASP A 68 -27.17 -54.36 11.26
C ASP A 68 -26.19 -55.41 10.70
N PRO A 69 -24.99 -55.54 11.29
CA PRO A 69 -24.03 -56.57 10.91
C PRO A 69 -24.55 -57.98 11.23
N PRO A 70 -23.95 -59.04 10.65
CA PRO A 70 -24.20 -60.42 11.06
C PRO A 70 -24.01 -60.62 12.57
N GLU A 71 -24.86 -61.44 13.18
CA GLU A 71 -24.91 -61.67 14.63
C GLU A 71 -23.53 -62.11 15.19
N GLY A 72 -23.06 -61.41 16.22
CA GLY A 72 -21.77 -61.68 16.89
C GLY A 72 -20.53 -61.07 16.23
N ARG A 73 -20.61 -60.46 15.04
CA ARG A 73 -19.46 -59.80 14.40
C ARG A 73 -19.23 -58.41 15.01
N PRO A 74 -18.00 -58.08 15.49
CA PRO A 74 -17.70 -56.74 16.00
C PRO A 74 -18.00 -55.67 14.94
N CYS A 75 -18.63 -54.57 15.33
CA CYS A 75 -18.99 -53.52 14.38
C CYS A 75 -18.77 -52.09 14.88
N ILE A 76 -18.43 -51.21 13.93
CA ILE A 76 -18.41 -49.77 14.12
C ILE A 76 -19.66 -49.22 13.44
N TYR A 77 -20.65 -48.82 14.23
CA TYR A 77 -21.92 -48.30 13.74
C TYR A 77 -21.84 -46.79 13.55
N VAL A 78 -22.00 -46.31 12.32
CA VAL A 78 -21.90 -44.89 11.97
C VAL A 78 -23.29 -44.30 11.72
N GLY A 79 -23.60 -43.19 12.39
CA GLY A 79 -24.77 -42.34 12.12
C GLY A 79 -26.10 -42.83 12.71
N GLU A 80 -26.08 -43.58 13.81
CA GLU A 80 -27.29 -43.94 14.57
C GLU A 80 -28.08 -42.69 15.01
N PRO A 81 -29.33 -42.47 14.59
CA PRO A 81 -30.06 -41.26 14.93
C PRO A 81 -30.11 -41.00 16.44
N ARG A 82 -29.78 -39.78 16.86
CA ARG A 82 -29.81 -39.36 18.27
C ARG A 82 -30.83 -38.24 18.46
N GLU A 83 -31.94 -38.56 19.10
CA GLU A 83 -32.96 -37.56 19.45
C GLU A 83 -32.43 -36.59 20.53
N GLY A 84 -32.84 -35.33 20.44
CA GLY A 84 -32.49 -34.29 21.43
C GLY A 84 -31.05 -33.77 21.36
N ALA A 85 -30.23 -34.22 20.41
CA ALA A 85 -28.85 -33.77 20.23
C ALA A 85 -28.76 -32.26 19.89
N GLY A 86 -27.77 -31.57 20.48
CA GLY A 86 -27.46 -30.18 20.15
C GLY A 86 -26.95 -30.00 18.72
N PHE A 87 -26.80 -28.74 18.28
CA PHE A 87 -26.32 -28.46 16.92
C PHE A 87 -24.92 -29.03 16.66
N ASP A 88 -24.75 -29.78 15.56
CA ASP A 88 -23.52 -30.48 15.17
C ASP A 88 -22.89 -31.36 16.29
N GLU A 89 -23.65 -31.74 17.32
CA GLU A 89 -23.19 -32.57 18.44
C GLU A 89 -22.66 -33.93 17.95
N ILE A 90 -21.65 -34.46 18.65
CA ILE A 90 -21.03 -35.76 18.40
C ILE A 90 -21.11 -36.68 19.62
N CYS A 91 -21.08 -37.98 19.35
CA CYS A 91 -21.11 -39.05 20.33
C CYS A 91 -20.24 -40.22 19.85
N LEU A 92 -19.31 -40.64 20.69
CA LEU A 92 -18.48 -41.84 20.50
C LEU A 92 -18.70 -42.73 21.72
N ARG A 93 -19.24 -43.93 21.52
CA ARG A 93 -19.59 -44.82 22.64
C ARG A 93 -19.38 -46.28 22.31
N VAL A 94 -18.83 -47.06 23.23
CA VAL A 94 -18.81 -48.53 23.13
C VAL A 94 -20.06 -49.12 23.82
N ASP A 95 -20.86 -49.85 23.06
CA ASP A 95 -21.95 -50.69 23.54
C ASP A 95 -21.44 -52.13 23.68
N LYS A 96 -21.10 -52.51 24.92
CA LYS A 96 -20.49 -53.81 25.25
C LYS A 96 -21.44 -54.97 24.96
N ASP A 97 -22.72 -54.80 25.26
CA ASP A 97 -23.74 -55.84 25.11
C ASP A 97 -23.93 -56.22 23.64
N LYS A 98 -23.72 -55.26 22.74
CA LYS A 98 -23.83 -55.45 21.28
C LYS A 98 -22.49 -55.63 20.58
N ASN A 99 -21.38 -55.64 21.32
CA ASN A 99 -20.01 -55.65 20.77
C ASN A 99 -19.84 -54.61 19.65
N ARG A 100 -20.18 -53.35 19.96
CA ARG A 100 -20.36 -52.28 18.97
C ARG A 100 -19.71 -50.97 19.42
N LEU A 101 -18.94 -50.34 18.54
CA LEU A 101 -18.52 -48.94 18.68
C LEU A 101 -19.49 -48.05 17.89
N VAL A 102 -20.16 -47.12 18.55
CA VAL A 102 -21.11 -46.18 17.93
C VAL A 102 -20.43 -44.84 17.72
N LEU A 103 -20.46 -44.35 16.47
CA LEU A 103 -20.01 -43.01 16.07
C LEU A 103 -21.20 -42.25 15.48
N THR A 104 -21.75 -41.32 16.24
CA THR A 104 -22.98 -40.64 15.83
C THR A 104 -23.06 -39.19 16.32
N GLY A 105 -24.16 -38.50 16.03
CA GLY A 105 -24.37 -37.11 16.36
C GLY A 105 -25.60 -36.51 15.68
N GLN A 106 -25.76 -35.20 15.80
CA GLN A 106 -26.83 -34.48 15.11
C GLN A 106 -26.58 -34.46 13.61
N GLN A 107 -27.54 -34.95 12.82
CA GLN A 107 -27.46 -34.91 11.36
C GLN A 107 -27.59 -33.45 10.86
N PRO A 108 -26.97 -33.10 9.72
CA PRO A 108 -26.20 -33.98 8.83
C PRO A 108 -24.70 -34.12 9.18
N ARG A 109 -24.11 -33.24 10.00
CA ARG A 109 -22.65 -33.16 10.20
C ARG A 109 -22.10 -33.97 11.37
N GLY A 110 -22.89 -34.20 12.43
CA GLY A 110 -22.48 -34.92 13.64
C GLY A 110 -21.75 -36.24 13.37
N PRO A 111 -22.27 -37.16 12.54
CA PRO A 111 -21.55 -38.41 12.23
C PRO A 111 -20.18 -38.19 11.57
N VAL A 112 -20.04 -37.17 10.72
CA VAL A 112 -18.78 -36.81 10.05
C VAL A 112 -17.76 -36.32 11.08
N TYR A 113 -18.19 -35.43 11.97
CA TYR A 113 -17.35 -34.94 13.06
C TYR A 113 -16.99 -36.02 14.08
N ALA A 114 -17.90 -36.97 14.37
CA ALA A 114 -17.63 -38.09 15.25
C ALA A 114 -16.56 -39.04 14.67
N VAL A 115 -16.59 -39.27 13.35
CA VAL A 115 -15.53 -40.02 12.65
C VAL A 115 -14.19 -39.30 12.74
N TYR A 116 -14.14 -38.00 12.43
CA TYR A 116 -12.87 -37.27 12.54
C TYR A 116 -12.37 -37.14 13.98
N GLU A 117 -13.25 -37.05 14.98
CA GLU A 117 -12.88 -37.13 16.40
C GLU A 117 -12.18 -38.44 16.73
N LEU A 118 -12.73 -39.58 16.29
CA LEU A 118 -12.09 -40.88 16.49
C LEU A 118 -10.73 -40.94 15.80
N LEU A 119 -10.66 -40.50 14.54
CA LEU A 119 -9.40 -40.52 13.78
C LEU A 119 -8.32 -39.66 14.45
N GLU A 120 -8.66 -38.47 14.96
CA GLU A 120 -7.73 -37.63 15.71
C GLU A 120 -7.25 -38.31 17.01
N ARG A 121 -8.14 -39.03 17.72
CA ARG A 121 -7.77 -39.83 18.92
C ARG A 121 -6.85 -41.00 18.59
N LEU A 122 -7.00 -41.58 17.41
CA LEU A 122 -6.11 -42.62 16.89
C LEU A 122 -4.77 -42.06 16.37
N GLY A 123 -4.57 -40.74 16.40
CA GLY A 123 -3.31 -40.10 16.05
C GLY A 123 -3.27 -39.49 14.64
N CYS A 124 -4.40 -39.43 13.92
CA CYS A 124 -4.46 -38.63 12.70
C CYS A 124 -4.30 -37.13 12.99
N GLY A 125 -3.65 -36.44 12.06
CA GLY A 125 -3.55 -34.99 12.04
C GLY A 125 -3.94 -34.45 10.67
N PHE A 126 -4.80 -33.44 10.63
CA PHE A 126 -5.31 -32.84 9.39
C PHE A 126 -4.89 -31.37 9.33
N TRP A 127 -3.64 -31.12 8.97
CA TRP A 127 -2.97 -29.83 9.18
C TRP A 127 -3.24 -28.81 8.09
N ALA A 128 -3.34 -29.28 6.83
CA ALA A 128 -3.75 -28.55 5.64
C ALA A 128 -4.45 -29.50 4.66
N ASP A 129 -4.86 -29.03 3.48
CA ASP A 129 -5.52 -29.83 2.44
C ASP A 129 -4.66 -30.99 1.92
N ASP A 130 -3.36 -30.78 1.81
CA ASP A 130 -2.37 -31.77 1.38
C ASP A 130 -1.31 -32.12 2.45
N ASN A 131 -1.50 -31.64 3.68
CA ASN A 131 -0.64 -31.93 4.81
C ASN A 131 -1.43 -32.68 5.90
N GLU A 132 -1.30 -34.01 5.90
CA GLU A 132 -1.92 -34.87 6.91
C GLU A 132 -0.89 -35.82 7.52
N THR A 133 -1.10 -36.17 8.78
CA THR A 133 -0.41 -37.29 9.46
C THR A 133 -1.39 -38.44 9.59
N VAL A 134 -1.01 -39.62 9.10
CA VAL A 134 -1.75 -40.88 9.32
C VAL A 134 -0.77 -41.88 9.93
N PRO A 135 -0.98 -42.33 11.18
CA PRO A 135 -0.05 -43.26 11.83
C PRO A 135 -0.14 -44.67 11.23
N ASP A 136 0.98 -45.38 11.12
CA ASP A 136 0.99 -46.81 10.76
C ASP A 136 0.77 -47.64 12.03
N LEU A 137 -0.45 -48.17 12.18
CA LEU A 137 -0.90 -48.92 13.36
C LEU A 137 -1.42 -50.29 12.96
N LYS A 138 -0.68 -51.35 13.30
CA LYS A 138 -1.12 -52.74 13.04
C LYS A 138 -2.22 -53.21 13.99
N ASN A 139 -2.25 -52.66 15.19
CA ASN A 139 -3.28 -52.93 16.20
C ASN A 139 -3.99 -51.62 16.52
N ILE A 140 -5.29 -51.57 16.28
CA ILE A 140 -6.13 -50.41 16.52
C ILE A 140 -7.25 -50.85 17.46
N SER A 141 -7.36 -50.21 18.60
CA SER A 141 -8.42 -50.47 19.56
C SER A 141 -8.81 -49.19 20.30
N VAL A 142 -10.00 -49.19 20.87
CA VAL A 142 -10.47 -48.15 21.79
C VAL A 142 -10.82 -48.79 23.14
N ALA A 143 -10.78 -47.99 24.20
CA ALA A 143 -11.19 -48.44 25.52
C ALA A 143 -12.66 -48.90 25.48
N ASP A 144 -12.99 -50.04 26.12
CA ASP A 144 -14.34 -50.57 26.11
C ASP A 144 -15.34 -49.73 26.91
N ASP A 145 -14.86 -48.82 27.76
CA ASP A 145 -15.63 -47.84 28.53
C ASP A 145 -15.69 -46.45 27.87
N LEU A 146 -15.25 -46.32 26.61
CA LEU A 146 -15.38 -45.08 25.87
C LEU A 146 -16.84 -44.63 25.83
N ASP A 147 -17.12 -43.48 26.43
CA ASP A 147 -18.38 -42.74 26.35
C ASP A 147 -18.05 -41.25 26.31
N PHE A 148 -18.12 -40.66 25.12
CA PHE A 148 -17.72 -39.29 24.87
C PHE A 148 -18.80 -38.56 24.08
N VAL A 149 -19.21 -37.40 24.59
CA VAL A 149 -20.16 -36.51 23.95
C VAL A 149 -19.57 -35.10 23.95
N ASP A 150 -19.63 -34.43 22.81
CA ASP A 150 -19.15 -33.06 22.66
C ASP A 150 -19.98 -32.31 21.62
N ARG A 151 -19.99 -30.98 21.68
CA ARG A 151 -20.70 -30.13 20.73
C ARG A 151 -20.02 -28.77 20.58
N PRO A 152 -20.14 -28.14 19.41
CA PRO A 152 -19.57 -26.81 19.21
C PRO A 152 -20.28 -25.75 20.05
N VAL A 153 -19.54 -24.71 20.40
CA VAL A 153 -20.05 -23.49 21.04
C VAL A 153 -20.66 -22.54 20.01
N LEU A 154 -20.00 -22.36 18.86
CA LEU A 154 -20.46 -21.49 17.77
C LEU A 154 -21.14 -22.31 16.66
N ARG A 155 -22.34 -21.90 16.23
CA ARG A 155 -23.13 -22.59 15.18
C ARG A 155 -22.51 -22.42 13.80
N LEU A 156 -22.20 -21.18 13.44
CA LEU A 156 -21.46 -20.85 12.21
C LEU A 156 -19.96 -20.80 12.54
N ARG A 157 -19.18 -21.59 11.80
CA ARG A 157 -17.72 -21.70 11.92
C ARG A 157 -17.12 -21.66 10.52
N GLY A 158 -17.11 -20.47 9.92
CA GLY A 158 -16.61 -20.24 8.57
C GLY A 158 -15.34 -19.39 8.56
N ASN A 159 -14.45 -19.66 7.62
CA ASN A 159 -13.40 -18.70 7.28
C ASN A 159 -13.08 -18.75 5.79
N SER A 160 -12.68 -17.62 5.20
CA SER A 160 -12.34 -17.56 3.78
C SER A 160 -10.84 -17.76 3.51
N GLY A 161 -10.11 -18.50 4.34
CA GLY A 161 -8.69 -18.71 4.09
C GLY A 161 -8.47 -19.62 2.88
N THR A 162 -7.32 -19.45 2.20
CA THR A 162 -6.94 -20.20 0.98
C THR A 162 -7.36 -21.67 1.03
N THR A 163 -6.95 -22.38 2.08
CA THR A 163 -7.17 -23.83 2.22
C THR A 163 -8.64 -24.17 2.39
N ALA A 164 -9.36 -23.40 3.20
CA ALA A 164 -10.78 -23.61 3.44
C ALA A 164 -11.66 -23.26 2.23
N VAL A 165 -11.26 -22.28 1.41
CA VAL A 165 -12.00 -21.85 0.21
C VAL A 165 -11.77 -22.78 -0.97
N TYR A 166 -10.51 -23.11 -1.27
CA TYR A 166 -10.19 -23.90 -2.46
C TYR A 166 -10.35 -25.41 -2.22
N ASN A 167 -10.39 -25.86 -0.97
CA ASN A 167 -10.55 -27.27 -0.61
C ASN A 167 -11.67 -27.49 0.41
N PRO A 168 -12.93 -27.27 0.04
CA PRO A 168 -14.05 -27.36 0.98
C PRO A 168 -14.26 -28.77 1.56
N GLY A 169 -13.74 -29.82 0.92
CA GLY A 169 -13.73 -31.18 1.48
C GLY A 169 -12.82 -31.35 2.71
N TRP A 170 -11.85 -30.45 2.92
CA TRP A 170 -10.99 -30.46 4.10
C TRP A 170 -11.65 -29.78 5.31
N CYS A 171 -12.54 -28.81 5.10
CA CYS A 171 -13.18 -28.01 6.15
C CYS A 171 -13.73 -28.83 7.34
N PRO A 172 -14.45 -29.96 7.14
CA PRO A 172 -14.98 -30.74 8.25
C PRO A 172 -13.89 -31.37 9.14
N LYS A 173 -12.71 -31.67 8.59
CA LYS A 173 -11.53 -32.17 9.34
C LYS A 173 -11.03 -31.13 10.35
N ALA A 174 -11.10 -29.86 9.95
CA ALA A 174 -10.77 -28.71 10.78
C ALA A 174 -11.94 -28.22 11.66
N ARG A 175 -13.10 -28.89 11.67
CA ARG A 175 -14.35 -28.48 12.38
C ARG A 175 -15.04 -27.24 11.81
N LEU A 176 -14.73 -26.86 10.58
CA LEU A 176 -15.38 -25.77 9.85
C LEU A 176 -16.70 -26.25 9.22
N ASN A 177 -17.68 -25.35 9.11
CA ASN A 177 -18.95 -25.58 8.41
C ASN A 177 -19.44 -24.40 7.57
N GLY A 178 -18.92 -23.19 7.75
CA GLY A 178 -19.44 -21.98 7.09
C GLY A 178 -18.97 -21.77 5.64
N ASN A 179 -18.20 -22.71 5.10
CA ASN A 179 -17.59 -22.60 3.78
C ASN A 179 -18.54 -23.10 2.68
N GLY A 180 -18.61 -22.35 1.58
CA GLY A 180 -19.33 -22.79 0.37
C GLY A 180 -18.71 -24.04 -0.23
N GLY A 181 -19.53 -24.93 -0.78
CA GLY A 181 -19.06 -26.08 -1.54
C GLY A 181 -18.62 -27.30 -0.72
N ILE A 182 -18.84 -27.33 0.61
CA ILE A 182 -18.65 -28.55 1.40
C ILE A 182 -19.59 -29.63 0.84
N PRO A 183 -19.07 -30.80 0.42
CA PRO A 183 -19.91 -31.86 -0.14
C PRO A 183 -21.00 -32.32 0.84
N ALA A 184 -22.19 -32.64 0.32
CA ALA A 184 -23.27 -33.21 1.12
C ALA A 184 -22.86 -34.53 1.81
N SER A 185 -21.95 -35.30 1.20
CA SER A 185 -21.33 -36.49 1.80
C SER A 185 -20.48 -36.20 3.04
N LEU A 186 -20.06 -34.95 3.23
CA LEU A 186 -19.34 -34.51 4.41
C LEU A 186 -20.20 -33.58 5.29
N GLY A 187 -21.52 -33.65 5.13
CA GLY A 187 -22.49 -32.94 5.96
C GLY A 187 -22.90 -31.56 5.43
N GLY A 188 -22.33 -31.09 4.32
CA GLY A 188 -22.71 -29.81 3.69
C GLY A 188 -22.36 -28.57 4.52
N GLY A 189 -22.44 -27.41 3.86
CA GLY A 189 -22.20 -26.11 4.50
C GLY A 189 -23.37 -25.65 5.36
N TYR A 190 -23.06 -24.90 6.42
CA TYR A 190 -24.05 -24.12 7.18
C TYR A 190 -24.08 -22.70 6.63
N HIS A 191 -25.22 -22.30 6.05
CA HIS A 191 -25.35 -21.06 5.32
C HIS A 191 -26.19 -20.05 6.09
N VAL A 192 -25.60 -18.90 6.38
CA VAL A 192 -26.29 -17.69 6.85
C VAL A 192 -26.28 -16.69 5.70
N ASP A 193 -27.41 -16.09 5.38
CA ASP A 193 -27.48 -15.06 4.34
C ASP A 193 -26.98 -13.73 4.93
N TYR A 194 -25.71 -13.42 4.70
CA TYR A 194 -25.09 -12.13 5.04
C TYR A 194 -24.92 -11.25 3.79
N SER A 195 -25.72 -11.45 2.74
CA SER A 195 -25.59 -10.67 1.52
C SER A 195 -25.72 -9.18 1.78
N GLU A 196 -24.88 -8.39 1.10
CA GLU A 196 -24.99 -6.92 1.00
C GLU A 196 -26.10 -6.55 0.01
N SER A 197 -27.23 -7.22 0.14
CA SER A 197 -28.40 -7.04 -0.70
C SER A 197 -29.66 -7.17 0.14
N SER A 198 -30.73 -6.58 -0.35
CA SER A 198 -32.09 -6.69 0.14
C SER A 198 -32.86 -7.55 -0.83
N VAL A 199 -32.68 -8.88 -0.71
CA VAL A 199 -33.36 -9.88 -1.53
C VAL A 199 -33.18 -9.64 -3.05
N GLY A 200 -32.03 -9.09 -3.46
CA GLY A 200 -31.69 -8.82 -4.86
C GLY A 200 -32.23 -7.52 -5.45
N LEU A 201 -32.92 -6.68 -4.66
CA LEU A 201 -33.58 -5.46 -5.16
C LEU A 201 -32.71 -4.19 -5.11
N ASN A 202 -31.55 -4.24 -4.45
CA ASN A 202 -30.52 -3.18 -4.44
C ASN A 202 -29.15 -3.69 -4.93
N GLY A 203 -28.24 -2.74 -5.17
CA GLY A 203 -26.94 -2.97 -5.79
C GLY A 203 -26.97 -2.75 -7.31
N TYR A 204 -26.07 -3.42 -8.03
CA TYR A 204 -25.88 -3.25 -9.49
C TYR A 204 -26.55 -4.34 -10.34
N GLY A 205 -27.44 -5.15 -9.77
CA GLY A 205 -28.13 -6.23 -10.46
C GLY A 205 -29.17 -5.73 -11.47
N GLU A 206 -29.51 -6.57 -12.47
CA GLU A 206 -30.46 -6.21 -13.53
C GLU A 206 -31.85 -5.87 -12.99
N LEU A 207 -32.37 -6.63 -12.01
CA LEU A 207 -33.66 -6.34 -11.37
C LEU A 207 -33.69 -4.95 -10.72
N ALA A 208 -32.60 -4.54 -10.06
CA ALA A 208 -32.50 -3.22 -9.44
C ALA A 208 -32.51 -2.09 -10.50
N LYS A 209 -31.90 -2.31 -11.67
CA LYS A 209 -31.93 -1.34 -12.78
C LYS A 209 -33.33 -1.21 -13.38
N GLU A 210 -34.00 -2.33 -13.61
CA GLU A 210 -35.37 -2.38 -14.15
C GLU A 210 -36.36 -1.68 -13.22
N CYS A 211 -36.32 -2.02 -11.92
CA CYS A 211 -37.17 -1.39 -10.92
C CYS A 211 -36.85 0.11 -10.75
N PHE A 212 -35.59 0.54 -10.82
CA PHE A 212 -35.24 1.96 -10.75
C PHE A 212 -35.78 2.77 -11.93
N ALA A 213 -35.80 2.21 -13.14
CA ALA A 213 -36.34 2.86 -14.32
C ALA A 213 -37.86 3.11 -14.22
N LEU A 214 -38.58 2.21 -13.55
CA LEU A 214 -40.03 2.30 -13.36
C LEU A 214 -40.43 3.07 -12.10
N HIS A 215 -39.66 2.91 -11.01
CA HIS A 215 -39.97 3.37 -9.67
C HIS A 215 -38.77 4.05 -8.99
N PRO A 216 -38.27 5.19 -9.50
CA PRO A 216 -37.11 5.87 -8.92
C PRO A 216 -37.32 6.31 -7.46
N GLU A 217 -38.57 6.48 -7.02
CA GLU A 217 -38.95 6.80 -5.64
C GLU A 217 -38.76 5.65 -4.63
N TRP A 218 -38.61 4.41 -5.10
CA TRP A 218 -38.26 3.26 -4.26
C TRP A 218 -36.81 3.32 -3.78
N TYR A 219 -35.99 4.12 -4.43
CA TYR A 219 -34.55 4.17 -4.23
C TYR A 219 -34.08 5.39 -3.44
N SER A 220 -32.84 5.37 -2.99
CA SER A 220 -32.31 6.34 -2.03
C SER A 220 -32.15 7.72 -2.65
N LEU A 221 -32.64 8.75 -1.95
CA LEU A 221 -32.34 10.14 -2.27
C LEU A 221 -31.01 10.49 -1.61
N VAL A 222 -29.98 10.78 -2.39
CA VAL A 222 -28.61 11.01 -1.89
C VAL A 222 -28.04 12.28 -2.52
N ARG A 223 -27.08 12.92 -1.83
CA ARG A 223 -26.39 14.09 -2.38
C ARG A 223 -25.34 13.61 -3.37
N ASN A 224 -25.49 13.97 -4.64
CA ASN A 224 -24.49 13.72 -5.67
C ASN A 224 -23.24 14.56 -5.36
N LYS A 225 -22.09 13.90 -5.20
CA LYS A 225 -20.82 14.57 -4.83
C LYS A 225 -20.31 15.52 -5.93
N LYS A 226 -20.62 15.26 -7.20
CA LYS A 226 -20.17 16.07 -8.34
C LYS A 226 -21.08 17.28 -8.58
N THR A 227 -22.40 17.08 -8.55
CA THR A 227 -23.37 18.14 -8.86
C THR A 227 -23.83 18.91 -7.62
N GLY A 228 -23.62 18.35 -6.43
CA GLY A 228 -24.13 18.89 -5.16
C GLY A 228 -25.64 18.80 -4.98
N LYS A 229 -26.37 18.24 -5.95
CA LYS A 229 -27.84 18.13 -5.93
C LYS A 229 -28.28 16.84 -5.23
N MET A 230 -29.52 16.85 -4.72
CA MET A 230 -30.16 15.64 -4.22
C MET A 230 -30.75 14.89 -5.41
N GLU A 231 -30.34 13.64 -5.60
CA GLU A 231 -30.72 12.79 -6.73
C GLU A 231 -31.07 11.38 -6.22
N ARG A 232 -31.97 10.69 -6.91
CA ARG A 232 -32.28 9.28 -6.60
C ARG A 232 -31.24 8.40 -7.28
N THR A 233 -30.67 7.42 -6.58
CA THR A 233 -29.69 6.49 -7.14
C THR A 233 -30.14 5.04 -6.97
N PRO A 234 -29.93 4.16 -7.96
CA PRO A 234 -30.35 2.75 -7.92
C PRO A 234 -29.57 1.91 -6.90
N GLU A 235 -28.50 2.46 -6.33
CA GLU A 235 -27.55 1.74 -5.49
C GLU A 235 -28.18 1.20 -4.20
N GLN A 236 -29.20 1.90 -3.67
CA GLN A 236 -29.75 1.60 -2.34
C GLN A 236 -31.26 1.90 -2.26
N LEU A 237 -32.02 1.14 -1.47
CA LEU A 237 -33.47 1.33 -1.28
C LEU A 237 -33.81 2.41 -0.24
N CYS A 238 -34.98 3.02 -0.43
CA CYS A 238 -35.64 3.87 0.54
C CYS A 238 -36.58 3.03 1.42
N PHE A 239 -36.05 2.44 2.50
CA PHE A 239 -36.82 1.56 3.42
C PHE A 239 -38.02 2.20 4.15
N THR A 240 -38.28 3.51 3.96
CA THR A 240 -39.50 4.17 4.46
C THR A 240 -40.58 4.36 3.39
N ASN A 241 -40.35 3.86 2.17
CA ASN A 241 -41.36 3.78 1.12
C ASN A 241 -42.16 2.48 1.30
N PRO A 242 -43.49 2.51 1.47
CA PRO A 242 -44.28 1.29 1.68
C PRO A 242 -44.24 0.32 0.49
N GLU A 243 -44.25 0.82 -0.75
CA GLU A 243 -44.30 -0.03 -1.95
C GLU A 243 -43.04 -0.90 -2.09
N VAL A 244 -41.86 -0.35 -1.76
CA VAL A 244 -40.63 -1.14 -1.79
C VAL A 244 -40.61 -2.22 -0.69
N LEU A 245 -41.23 -1.96 0.46
CA LEU A 245 -41.34 -2.96 1.53
C LEU A 245 -42.25 -4.12 1.11
N GLU A 246 -43.37 -3.82 0.46
CA GLU A 246 -44.25 -4.85 -0.12
C GLU A 246 -43.52 -5.67 -1.19
N LYS A 247 -42.75 -5.02 -2.07
CA LYS A 247 -41.96 -5.73 -3.08
C LYS A 247 -40.88 -6.63 -2.46
N LEU A 248 -40.21 -6.18 -1.40
CA LEU A 248 -39.23 -7.00 -0.69
C LEU A 248 -39.86 -8.24 -0.05
N VAL A 249 -41.07 -8.11 0.51
CA VAL A 249 -41.85 -9.25 1.04
C VAL A 249 -42.21 -10.23 -0.07
N GLU A 250 -42.70 -9.75 -1.21
CA GLU A 250 -43.03 -10.58 -2.37
C GLU A 250 -41.82 -11.43 -2.82
N LEU A 251 -40.66 -10.78 -2.99
CA LEU A 251 -39.42 -11.45 -3.40
C LEU A 251 -38.91 -12.44 -2.34
N ALA A 252 -39.02 -12.09 -1.06
CA ALA A 252 -38.61 -12.98 0.03
C ALA A 252 -39.48 -14.24 0.08
N ARG A 253 -40.80 -14.09 -0.07
CA ARG A 253 -41.75 -15.22 -0.14
C ARG A 253 -41.48 -16.13 -1.32
N ALA A 254 -41.31 -15.56 -2.51
CA ALA A 254 -40.98 -16.34 -3.70
C ALA A 254 -39.71 -17.18 -3.51
N ARG A 255 -38.68 -16.62 -2.87
CA ARG A 255 -37.43 -17.34 -2.56
C ARG A 255 -37.62 -18.45 -1.53
N LEU A 256 -38.48 -18.25 -0.52
CA LEU A 256 -38.80 -19.27 0.48
C LEU A 256 -39.69 -20.37 -0.09
N GLU A 257 -40.58 -20.06 -1.03
CA GLU A 257 -41.39 -21.04 -1.75
C GLU A 257 -40.52 -21.92 -2.67
N GLU A 258 -39.50 -21.34 -3.33
CA GLU A 258 -38.51 -22.10 -4.11
C GLU A 258 -37.64 -22.98 -3.22
N LYS A 259 -37.29 -22.51 -2.01
CA LYS A 259 -36.36 -23.15 -1.08
C LYS A 259 -36.90 -23.15 0.35
N PRO A 260 -37.84 -24.05 0.68
CA PRO A 260 -38.54 -24.05 1.98
C PRO A 260 -37.63 -24.32 3.18
N ASP A 261 -36.49 -24.97 2.97
CA ASP A 261 -35.49 -25.29 4.00
C ASP A 261 -34.57 -24.10 4.35
N LEU A 262 -34.72 -22.93 3.73
CA LEU A 262 -33.93 -21.74 4.07
C LEU A 262 -34.26 -21.26 5.48
N GLU A 263 -33.24 -21.15 6.33
CA GLU A 263 -33.35 -20.60 7.69
C GLU A 263 -33.18 -19.07 7.73
N TYR A 264 -32.49 -18.48 6.74
CA TYR A 264 -32.08 -17.09 6.75
C TYR A 264 -32.38 -16.37 5.43
N ILE A 265 -32.88 -15.15 5.53
CA ILE A 265 -33.08 -14.23 4.40
C ILE A 265 -32.36 -12.90 4.70
N GLY A 266 -31.44 -12.51 3.82
CA GLY A 266 -30.67 -11.28 3.94
C GLY A 266 -31.45 -10.04 3.50
N CYS A 267 -31.47 -9.03 4.37
CA CYS A 267 -31.96 -7.69 4.10
C CYS A 267 -30.97 -6.65 4.62
N SER A 268 -30.05 -6.23 3.75
CA SER A 268 -28.96 -5.32 4.09
C SER A 268 -28.83 -4.17 3.09
N TYR A 269 -28.12 -3.13 3.55
CA TYR A 269 -27.58 -2.12 2.66
C TYR A 269 -26.58 -2.72 1.66
N ALA A 270 -26.59 -2.21 0.43
CA ALA A 270 -25.52 -2.42 -0.53
C ALA A 270 -24.21 -1.76 -0.05
N ASP A 271 -23.07 -2.38 -0.39
CA ASP A 271 -21.74 -1.92 0.03
C ASP A 271 -21.44 -0.49 -0.47
N VAL A 272 -20.83 0.31 0.40
CA VAL A 272 -20.38 1.70 0.18
C VAL A 272 -21.49 2.71 -0.22
N ALA A 273 -22.75 2.28 -0.44
CA ALA A 273 -23.84 3.16 -0.85
C ALA A 273 -24.46 3.92 0.35
N PRO A 274 -24.60 5.26 0.27
CA PRO A 274 -25.16 6.04 1.38
C PRO A 274 -26.66 5.75 1.57
N PRO A 275 -27.16 5.74 2.82
CA PRO A 275 -28.57 5.52 3.09
C PRO A 275 -29.40 6.71 2.61
N CYS A 276 -30.66 6.45 2.28
CA CYS A 276 -31.61 7.45 1.82
C CYS A 276 -31.72 8.65 2.79
N ALA A 277 -31.62 9.86 2.24
CA ALA A 277 -31.74 11.13 2.95
C ALA A 277 -33.07 11.86 2.65
N CYS A 278 -34.13 11.13 2.29
CA CYS A 278 -35.47 11.71 2.18
C CYS A 278 -35.98 12.16 3.57
N PRO A 279 -36.94 13.11 3.66
CA PRO A 279 -37.41 13.64 4.94
C PRO A 279 -37.83 12.58 5.97
N LYS A 280 -38.50 11.50 5.52
CA LYS A 280 -38.91 10.39 6.40
C LYS A 280 -37.71 9.63 6.97
N CYS A 281 -36.75 9.27 6.12
CA CYS A 281 -35.53 8.57 6.53
C CYS A 281 -34.67 9.43 7.46
N SER A 282 -34.49 10.72 7.13
CA SER A 282 -33.72 11.66 7.95
C SER A 282 -34.35 11.87 9.32
N ALA A 283 -35.67 12.02 9.40
CA ALA A 283 -36.38 12.15 10.68
C ALA A 283 -36.25 10.88 11.54
N LEU A 284 -36.37 9.70 10.92
CA LEU A 284 -36.19 8.41 11.60
C LEU A 284 -34.76 8.25 12.15
N ALA A 285 -33.75 8.49 11.32
CA ALA A 285 -32.35 8.39 11.75
C ALA A 285 -31.99 9.42 12.82
N GLY A 286 -32.53 10.64 12.71
CA GLY A 286 -32.34 11.70 13.71
C GLY A 286 -32.94 11.33 15.06
N ARG A 287 -34.18 10.81 15.08
CA ARG A 287 -34.86 10.37 16.31
C ARG A 287 -34.09 9.25 17.01
N GLU A 288 -33.64 8.24 16.27
CA GLU A 288 -32.91 7.11 16.83
C GLU A 288 -31.43 7.40 17.06
N GLY A 289 -30.90 8.50 16.53
CA GLY A 289 -29.46 8.81 16.53
C GLY A 289 -28.63 7.80 15.72
N SER A 290 -29.25 7.08 14.79
CA SER A 290 -28.61 6.01 14.02
C SER A 290 -29.25 5.88 12.63
N LYS A 291 -28.40 5.78 11.60
CA LYS A 291 -28.82 5.45 10.24
C LYS A 291 -29.27 3.99 10.09
N ALA A 292 -28.82 3.09 10.98
CA ALA A 292 -29.28 1.70 11.00
C ALA A 292 -30.79 1.60 11.23
N ALA A 293 -31.39 2.58 11.90
CA ALA A 293 -32.84 2.65 12.10
C ALA A 293 -33.64 2.64 10.79
N ILE A 294 -33.09 3.22 9.70
CA ILE A 294 -33.74 3.22 8.39
C ILE A 294 -33.80 1.79 7.84
N LEU A 295 -32.68 1.07 7.85
CA LEU A 295 -32.62 -0.35 7.43
C LEU A 295 -33.54 -1.20 8.30
N LEU A 296 -33.43 -1.06 9.62
CA LEU A 296 -34.18 -1.85 10.59
C LEU A 296 -35.69 -1.63 10.51
N HIS A 297 -36.15 -0.46 10.05
CA HIS A 297 -37.56 -0.23 9.77
C HIS A 297 -38.09 -1.20 8.70
N GLY A 298 -37.32 -1.42 7.62
CA GLY A 298 -37.67 -2.39 6.58
C GLY A 298 -37.47 -3.84 7.02
N VAL A 299 -36.37 -4.13 7.71
CA VAL A 299 -36.09 -5.48 8.25
C VAL A 299 -37.20 -5.94 9.19
N ASN A 300 -37.64 -5.09 10.14
CA ASN A 300 -38.74 -5.41 11.03
C ASN A 300 -40.07 -5.61 10.29
N TYR A 301 -40.31 -4.85 9.21
CA TYR A 301 -41.52 -5.02 8.41
C TYR A 301 -41.55 -6.42 7.76
N ILE A 302 -40.47 -6.79 7.08
CA ILE A 302 -40.34 -8.09 6.41
C ILE A 302 -40.41 -9.22 7.44
N ALA A 303 -39.68 -9.11 8.55
CA ALA A 303 -39.65 -10.13 9.59
C ALA A 303 -41.04 -10.41 10.19
N ARG A 304 -41.83 -9.35 10.45
CA ARG A 304 -43.20 -9.49 10.97
C ARG A 304 -44.15 -10.12 9.96
N ASP A 305 -44.00 -9.80 8.68
CA ASP A 305 -44.82 -10.38 7.62
C ASP A 305 -44.52 -11.88 7.44
N LEU A 306 -43.25 -12.22 7.28
CA LEU A 306 -42.80 -13.60 7.06
C LEU A 306 -43.11 -14.51 8.26
N ALA A 307 -43.09 -14.00 9.49
CA ALA A 307 -43.35 -14.80 10.69
C ALA A 307 -44.73 -15.49 10.70
N GLN A 308 -45.69 -15.01 9.90
CA GLN A 308 -47.04 -15.57 9.81
C GLN A 308 -47.05 -16.93 9.09
N ASP A 309 -46.27 -17.05 8.00
CA ASP A 309 -46.28 -18.22 7.13
C ASP A 309 -44.98 -19.04 7.21
N PHE A 310 -43.88 -18.40 7.65
CA PHE A 310 -42.54 -18.98 7.74
C PHE A 310 -41.91 -18.72 9.12
N PRO A 311 -42.48 -19.27 10.21
CA PRO A 311 -42.04 -18.98 11.59
C PRO A 311 -40.62 -19.47 11.91
N HIS A 312 -40.04 -20.37 11.10
CA HIS A 312 -38.67 -20.85 11.23
C HIS A 312 -37.63 -19.87 10.65
N VAL A 313 -38.05 -18.92 9.81
CA VAL A 313 -37.14 -18.02 9.09
C VAL A 313 -36.71 -16.85 9.96
N THR A 314 -35.40 -16.57 9.94
CA THR A 314 -34.80 -15.39 10.54
C THR A 314 -34.35 -14.40 9.47
N VAL A 315 -34.76 -13.14 9.58
CA VAL A 315 -34.28 -12.07 8.70
C VAL A 315 -32.95 -11.53 9.23
N THR A 316 -31.91 -11.60 8.42
CA THR A 316 -30.56 -11.12 8.77
C THR A 316 -30.30 -9.74 8.16
N PHE A 317 -29.54 -8.92 8.86
CA PHE A 317 -29.07 -7.63 8.33
C PHE A 317 -27.62 -7.37 8.73
N LEU A 318 -26.89 -6.63 7.89
CA LEU A 318 -25.50 -6.29 8.13
C LEU A 318 -25.36 -4.96 8.92
N ALA A 319 -24.81 -5.04 10.13
CA ALA A 319 -24.35 -3.88 10.90
C ALA A 319 -22.89 -3.60 10.52
N TYR A 320 -22.71 -2.70 9.55
CA TYR A 320 -21.45 -2.48 8.85
C TYR A 320 -21.29 -1.03 8.38
N GLY A 321 -20.04 -0.57 8.40
CA GLY A 321 -19.66 0.78 8.01
C GLY A 321 -20.40 1.87 8.80
N MET A 322 -20.19 3.13 8.42
CA MET A 322 -20.83 4.27 9.10
C MET A 322 -22.36 4.34 8.88
N SER A 323 -22.90 3.51 8.00
CA SER A 323 -24.32 3.51 7.62
C SER A 323 -25.19 2.64 8.52
N SER A 324 -24.68 1.53 9.07
CA SER A 324 -25.48 0.64 9.94
C SER A 324 -24.76 0.12 11.18
N ILE A 325 -23.48 0.45 11.43
CA ILE A 325 -22.76 -0.08 12.61
C ILE A 325 -23.28 0.45 13.96
N ILE A 326 -23.85 1.65 13.99
CA ILE A 326 -24.33 2.30 15.22
C ILE A 326 -25.74 1.77 15.56
N PRO A 327 -25.98 1.15 16.73
CA PRO A 327 -27.32 0.69 17.11
C PRO A 327 -28.31 1.86 17.30
N PRO A 328 -29.60 1.69 16.96
CA PRO A 328 -30.62 2.66 17.32
C PRO A 328 -30.79 2.80 18.85
N LYS A 329 -31.32 3.94 19.28
CA LYS A 329 -31.48 4.24 20.72
C LYS A 329 -32.66 3.52 21.35
N GLN A 330 -33.82 3.48 20.69
CA GLN A 330 -35.08 3.06 21.32
C GLN A 330 -35.89 2.08 20.46
N MET A 331 -35.53 1.92 19.18
CA MET A 331 -36.19 0.97 18.28
C MET A 331 -36.17 -0.46 18.82
N LYS A 332 -37.34 -1.09 18.91
CA LYS A 332 -37.48 -2.52 19.22
C LYS A 332 -37.25 -3.35 17.95
N ILE A 333 -36.56 -4.47 18.10
CA ILE A 333 -36.27 -5.41 17.02
C ILE A 333 -37.22 -6.61 17.10
N GLU A 334 -37.72 -7.06 15.95
CA GLU A 334 -38.60 -8.23 15.89
C GLU A 334 -37.87 -9.50 16.36
N PRO A 335 -38.56 -10.47 16.98
CA PRO A 335 -37.93 -11.63 17.59
C PRO A 335 -37.25 -12.54 16.57
N ASN A 336 -37.65 -12.54 15.30
CA ASN A 336 -37.04 -13.31 14.21
C ASN A 336 -36.05 -12.50 13.36
N VAL A 337 -35.34 -11.54 13.98
CA VAL A 337 -34.27 -10.77 13.32
C VAL A 337 -32.91 -11.11 13.94
N ALA A 338 -31.88 -11.24 13.10
CA ALA A 338 -30.49 -11.44 13.53
C ALA A 338 -29.55 -10.39 12.91
N CYS A 339 -28.60 -9.92 13.71
CA CYS A 339 -27.57 -8.99 13.28
C CYS A 339 -26.34 -9.77 12.77
N VAL A 340 -25.80 -9.38 11.62
CA VAL A 340 -24.46 -9.76 11.18
C VAL A 340 -23.54 -8.56 11.46
N PHE A 341 -22.70 -8.66 12.49
CA PHE A 341 -21.87 -7.57 12.97
C PHE A 341 -20.49 -7.59 12.29
N ALA A 342 -20.14 -6.51 11.60
CA ALA A 342 -18.90 -6.38 10.83
C ALA A 342 -18.19 -5.06 11.17
N ASN A 343 -17.14 -5.12 12.01
CA ASN A 343 -16.44 -3.93 12.48
C ASN A 343 -15.03 -3.79 11.88
N LEU A 344 -14.93 -3.07 10.77
CA LEU A 344 -13.65 -2.74 10.13
C LEU A 344 -12.77 -1.79 10.96
N ALA A 345 -13.35 -0.97 11.82
CA ALA A 345 -12.65 0.14 12.47
C ALA A 345 -11.91 -0.23 13.76
N ARG A 346 -11.99 -1.49 14.22
CA ARG A 346 -11.27 -1.93 15.42
C ARG A 346 -9.78 -2.13 15.14
N ASN A 347 -8.98 -2.09 16.20
CA ASN A 347 -7.58 -2.51 16.16
C ASN A 347 -7.50 -4.05 16.26
N TYR A 348 -7.05 -4.70 15.19
CA TYR A 348 -6.93 -6.16 15.08
C TYR A 348 -5.68 -6.73 15.77
N ALA A 349 -4.76 -5.89 16.24
CA ALA A 349 -3.70 -6.32 17.17
C ALA A 349 -4.22 -6.49 18.62
N LYS A 350 -5.54 -6.36 18.83
CA LYS A 350 -6.18 -6.50 20.14
C LYS A 350 -7.44 -7.36 20.02
N PRO A 351 -7.81 -8.09 21.09
CA PRO A 351 -9.10 -8.75 21.15
C PRO A 351 -10.26 -7.77 20.92
N PRO A 352 -11.43 -8.25 20.44
CA PRO A 352 -12.62 -7.44 20.33
C PRO A 352 -12.99 -6.87 21.71
N PRO A 353 -13.40 -5.61 21.81
CA PRO A 353 -13.83 -5.06 23.09
C PRO A 353 -15.09 -5.78 23.58
N ARG A 354 -15.10 -6.17 24.86
CA ARG A 354 -16.25 -6.80 25.52
C ARG A 354 -17.42 -5.83 25.73
N GLU A 355 -17.13 -4.53 25.76
CA GLU A 355 -18.11 -3.45 25.89
C GLU A 355 -18.26 -2.68 24.57
N GLY A 356 -19.33 -1.89 24.44
CA GLY A 356 -19.53 -0.99 23.30
C GLY A 356 -20.50 -1.56 22.25
N LEU A 357 -20.17 -1.36 20.96
CA LEU A 357 -21.13 -1.58 19.86
C LEU A 357 -21.59 -3.04 19.75
N LEU A 358 -20.67 -4.01 19.85
CA LEU A 358 -21.02 -5.42 19.74
C LEU A 358 -21.97 -5.86 20.86
N LYS A 359 -21.61 -5.58 22.13
CA LYS A 359 -22.48 -5.88 23.27
C LYS A 359 -23.85 -5.26 23.13
N ARG A 360 -23.91 -4.00 22.68
CA ARG A 360 -25.18 -3.30 22.45
C ARG A 360 -26.03 -3.94 21.35
N TRP A 361 -25.41 -4.46 20.28
CA TRP A 361 -26.13 -5.26 19.28
C TRP A 361 -26.63 -6.58 19.86
N CYS A 362 -25.82 -7.29 20.67
CA CYS A 362 -26.25 -8.51 21.36
C CYS A 362 -27.46 -8.25 22.27
N GLU A 363 -27.45 -7.17 23.05
CA GLU A 363 -28.59 -6.78 23.90
C GLU A 363 -29.84 -6.47 23.06
N LEU A 364 -29.66 -5.73 21.95
CA LEU A 364 -30.76 -5.29 21.10
C LEU A 364 -31.43 -6.43 20.32
N THR A 365 -30.68 -7.46 19.93
CA THR A 365 -31.20 -8.63 19.19
C THR A 365 -31.35 -9.88 20.06
N ASN A 366 -31.26 -9.75 21.38
CA ASN A 366 -31.36 -10.85 22.34
C ASN A 366 -30.39 -12.02 22.03
N GLY A 367 -29.13 -11.68 21.78
CA GLY A 367 -28.05 -12.62 21.47
C GLY A 367 -28.02 -13.15 20.03
N LYS A 368 -28.96 -12.75 19.17
CA LYS A 368 -28.99 -13.18 17.76
C LYS A 368 -28.00 -12.37 16.93
N VAL A 369 -26.72 -12.61 17.16
CA VAL A 369 -25.62 -11.94 16.46
C VAL A 369 -24.67 -12.97 15.84
N PHE A 370 -24.44 -12.84 14.54
CA PHE A 370 -23.33 -13.48 13.84
C PHE A 370 -22.21 -12.46 13.63
N ILE A 371 -20.97 -12.92 13.62
CA ILE A 371 -19.80 -12.08 13.39
C ILE A 371 -19.33 -12.24 11.95
N TRP A 372 -19.08 -11.11 11.29
CA TRP A 372 -18.24 -11.04 10.10
C TRP A 372 -16.86 -10.51 10.50
N GLY A 373 -15.87 -11.41 10.55
CA GLY A 373 -14.50 -11.12 10.94
C GLY A 373 -13.63 -10.69 9.76
N TYR A 374 -12.58 -9.93 10.06
CA TYR A 374 -11.58 -9.51 9.08
C TYR A 374 -10.18 -9.89 9.58
N GLY A 375 -9.76 -11.12 9.32
CA GLY A 375 -8.44 -11.64 9.68
C GLY A 375 -7.45 -11.67 8.52
N ALA A 376 -7.69 -10.86 7.48
CA ALA A 376 -6.84 -10.72 6.31
C ALA A 376 -6.25 -9.31 6.23
N MET A 377 -5.09 -9.21 5.57
CA MET A 377 -4.54 -7.93 5.15
C MET A 377 -4.91 -7.66 3.68
N PHE A 378 -6.03 -6.98 3.43
CA PHE A 378 -6.58 -6.76 2.09
C PHE A 378 -5.69 -5.92 1.17
N HIS A 379 -4.79 -5.11 1.74
CA HIS A 379 -3.83 -4.36 0.92
C HIS A 379 -2.74 -5.27 0.34
N ASN A 380 -2.34 -6.29 1.12
CA ASN A 380 -1.29 -7.24 0.79
C ASN A 380 -1.55 -8.56 1.56
N TYR A 381 -2.19 -9.53 0.92
CA TYR A 381 -2.57 -10.80 1.53
C TYR A 381 -1.40 -11.66 2.02
N ILE A 382 -0.19 -11.44 1.46
CA ILE A 382 1.04 -12.17 1.81
C ILE A 382 1.71 -11.56 3.04
N MET A 383 1.30 -10.36 3.48
CA MET A 383 1.96 -9.67 4.59
C MET A 383 1.79 -10.43 5.92
N PRO A 384 2.87 -10.69 6.65
CA PRO A 384 2.80 -11.29 7.98
C PRO A 384 2.18 -10.36 9.01
N THR A 385 1.36 -10.96 9.88
CA THR A 385 0.63 -10.25 10.93
C THR A 385 0.66 -11.03 12.24
N PRO A 386 1.06 -10.40 13.37
CA PRO A 386 1.26 -11.09 14.64
C PRO A 386 -0.07 -11.36 15.38
N THR A 387 -1.01 -12.04 14.72
CA THR A 387 -2.41 -12.19 15.16
C THR A 387 -2.88 -13.64 15.27
N VAL A 388 -2.02 -14.64 15.03
CA VAL A 388 -2.40 -16.07 15.00
C VAL A 388 -3.13 -16.51 16.28
N ASP A 389 -2.57 -16.19 17.45
CA ASP A 389 -3.13 -16.59 18.74
C ASP A 389 -4.35 -15.75 19.17
N LEU A 390 -4.57 -14.56 18.57
CA LEU A 390 -5.73 -13.71 18.92
C LEU A 390 -7.08 -14.34 18.55
N ILE A 391 -7.10 -15.32 17.63
CA ILE A 391 -8.29 -16.10 17.30
C ILE A 391 -8.92 -16.68 18.58
N ALA A 392 -8.10 -17.14 19.54
CA ALA A 392 -8.59 -17.71 20.78
C ALA A 392 -9.41 -16.71 21.61
N GLU A 393 -8.84 -15.53 21.85
CA GLU A 393 -9.49 -14.46 22.59
C GLU A 393 -10.72 -13.90 21.85
N GLU A 394 -10.70 -13.87 20.52
CA GLU A 394 -11.88 -13.55 19.72
C GLU A 394 -13.04 -14.50 19.99
N MET A 395 -12.81 -15.81 19.89
CA MET A 395 -13.84 -16.81 20.12
C MET A 395 -14.37 -16.77 21.55
N ARG A 396 -13.50 -16.52 22.55
CA ARG A 396 -13.90 -16.35 23.95
C ARG A 396 -14.81 -15.15 24.14
N VAL A 397 -14.46 -13.99 23.58
CA VAL A 397 -15.31 -12.79 23.65
C VAL A 397 -16.67 -13.03 22.98
N TYR A 398 -16.70 -13.66 21.81
CA TYR A 398 -17.95 -13.94 21.11
C TYR A 398 -18.84 -14.94 21.85
N ARG A 399 -18.26 -15.99 22.45
CA ARG A 399 -18.98 -16.89 23.35
C ARG A 399 -19.56 -16.14 24.55
N ASP A 400 -18.75 -15.34 25.22
CA ASP A 400 -19.14 -14.64 26.46
C ASP A 400 -20.27 -13.63 26.21
N LEU A 401 -20.35 -13.07 24.99
CA LEU A 401 -21.44 -12.20 24.53
C LEU A 401 -22.63 -12.95 23.92
N GLY A 402 -22.57 -14.28 23.88
CA GLY A 402 -23.65 -15.14 23.37
C GLY A 402 -23.84 -15.08 21.85
N CYS A 403 -22.82 -14.69 21.08
CA CYS A 403 -22.90 -14.68 19.61
C CYS A 403 -23.15 -16.09 19.07
N LEU A 404 -23.95 -16.19 18.00
CA LEU A 404 -24.37 -17.45 17.39
C LEU A 404 -23.27 -18.10 16.53
N GLY A 405 -22.34 -17.31 15.99
CA GLY A 405 -21.21 -17.84 15.24
C GLY A 405 -20.48 -16.77 14.45
N ILE A 406 -19.49 -17.20 13.67
CA ILE A 406 -18.56 -16.32 12.97
C ILE A 406 -18.21 -16.87 11.59
N SER A 407 -18.16 -15.95 10.62
CA SER A 407 -17.42 -16.12 9.37
C SER A 407 -16.31 -15.07 9.32
N SER A 408 -15.05 -15.47 9.16
CA SER A 408 -13.94 -14.52 9.06
C SER A 408 -13.32 -14.50 7.67
N GLN A 409 -13.16 -13.31 7.09
CA GLN A 409 -12.37 -13.12 5.89
C GLN A 409 -10.88 -13.24 6.25
N LEU A 410 -10.29 -14.39 5.94
CA LEU A 410 -8.85 -14.64 6.06
C LEU A 410 -8.17 -14.50 4.70
N SER A 411 -6.83 -14.50 4.70
CA SER A 411 -6.07 -14.30 3.49
C SER A 411 -6.26 -15.41 2.45
N GLN A 412 -6.37 -15.02 1.18
CA GLN A 412 -6.66 -15.91 0.04
C GLN A 412 -5.46 -16.02 -0.92
N ASP A 413 -4.26 -16.22 -0.37
CA ASP A 413 -3.06 -16.55 -1.14
C ASP A 413 -2.30 -17.72 -0.49
N GLN A 414 -1.62 -18.55 -1.30
CA GLN A 414 -0.85 -19.70 -0.82
C GLN A 414 0.42 -19.30 -0.04
N LEU A 415 0.94 -18.08 -0.21
CA LEU A 415 2.06 -17.53 0.56
C LEU A 415 1.62 -16.69 1.76
N SER A 416 0.32 -16.64 2.02
CA SER A 416 -0.21 -15.89 3.17
C SER A 416 0.36 -16.42 4.47
N ASP A 417 0.68 -15.50 5.37
CA ASP A 417 1.27 -15.81 6.66
C ASP A 417 0.42 -16.80 7.46
N CYS A 418 1.04 -17.93 7.82
CA CYS A 418 0.46 -19.00 8.63
C CYS A 418 -0.96 -19.46 8.22
N ILE A 419 -1.36 -19.34 6.94
CA ILE A 419 -2.79 -19.45 6.58
C ILE A 419 -3.42 -20.82 6.88
N ASP A 420 -2.68 -21.91 6.73
CA ASP A 420 -3.14 -23.26 7.08
C ASP A 420 -3.38 -23.42 8.59
N LEU A 421 -2.41 -22.94 9.39
CA LEU A 421 -2.52 -22.89 10.84
C LEU A 421 -3.70 -22.02 11.26
N LEU A 422 -3.88 -20.84 10.67
CA LEU A 422 -5.01 -19.95 10.95
C LEU A 422 -6.35 -20.64 10.66
N CYS A 423 -6.49 -21.29 9.49
CA CYS A 423 -7.71 -22.01 9.13
C CYS A 423 -8.02 -23.15 10.11
N TRP A 424 -6.99 -23.93 10.47
CA TRP A 424 -7.13 -25.08 11.38
C TRP A 424 -7.45 -24.63 12.80
N LEU A 425 -6.68 -23.68 13.35
CA LEU A 425 -6.85 -23.15 14.69
C LEU A 425 -8.22 -22.47 14.84
N PHE A 426 -8.65 -21.72 13.83
CA PHE A 426 -9.97 -21.09 13.80
C PHE A 426 -11.09 -22.11 14.02
N GLY A 427 -11.08 -23.22 13.31
CA GLY A 427 -12.12 -24.23 13.43
C GLY A 427 -12.10 -24.92 14.80
N LYS A 428 -10.92 -25.21 15.36
CA LYS A 428 -10.78 -25.78 16.71
C LYS A 428 -11.28 -24.82 17.80
N MET A 429 -10.88 -23.55 17.74
CA MET A 429 -11.29 -22.53 18.73
C MET A 429 -12.77 -22.16 18.59
N ALA A 430 -13.34 -22.16 17.37
CA ALA A 430 -14.77 -21.92 17.17
C ALA A 430 -15.63 -23.11 17.64
N TRP A 431 -15.08 -24.33 17.60
CA TRP A 431 -15.71 -25.50 18.22
C TRP A 431 -15.71 -25.38 19.74
N ASN A 432 -14.54 -25.17 20.36
CA ASN A 432 -14.42 -25.01 21.80
C ASN A 432 -13.40 -23.89 22.15
N PRO A 433 -13.88 -22.70 22.57
CA PRO A 433 -13.03 -21.58 22.96
C PRO A 433 -12.23 -21.79 24.26
N ASP A 434 -12.52 -22.86 25.02
CA ASP A 434 -11.81 -23.20 26.27
C ASP A 434 -10.57 -24.07 26.04
N TYR A 435 -10.29 -24.49 24.81
CA TYR A 435 -9.01 -25.13 24.50
C TYR A 435 -7.84 -24.18 24.77
N ASP A 436 -6.71 -24.76 25.17
CA ASP A 436 -5.42 -24.08 25.23
C ASP A 436 -4.90 -23.88 23.80
N GLU A 437 -4.93 -22.64 23.36
CA GLU A 437 -4.53 -22.22 22.02
C GLU A 437 -3.06 -22.49 21.75
N TRP A 438 -2.17 -22.38 22.74
CA TRP A 438 -0.75 -22.64 22.56
C TRP A 438 -0.46 -24.13 22.52
N ALA A 439 -1.21 -24.95 23.25
CA ALA A 439 -1.16 -26.40 23.08
C ALA A 439 -1.63 -26.84 21.68
N LEU A 440 -2.65 -26.18 21.12
CA LEU A 440 -3.13 -26.43 19.76
C LEU A 440 -2.13 -25.95 18.70
N ILE A 441 -1.59 -24.74 18.84
CA ILE A 441 -0.54 -24.21 17.95
C ILE A 441 0.69 -25.13 18.01
N ASP A 442 1.12 -25.54 19.21
CA ASP A 442 2.26 -26.42 19.36
C ASP A 442 2.01 -27.79 18.71
N LYS A 443 0.81 -28.36 18.89
CA LYS A 443 0.37 -29.60 18.24
C LYS A 443 0.39 -29.49 16.71
N TRP A 444 -0.12 -28.39 16.17
CA TRP A 444 -0.09 -28.14 14.73
C TRP A 444 1.35 -28.02 14.22
N CYS A 445 2.19 -27.23 14.88
CA CYS A 445 3.60 -27.08 14.51
C CYS A 445 4.34 -28.43 14.51
N ASP A 446 4.18 -29.23 15.56
CA ASP A 446 4.84 -30.55 15.66
C ASP A 446 4.35 -31.50 14.57
N GLY A 447 3.04 -31.53 14.34
CA GLY A 447 2.42 -32.42 13.37
C GLY A 447 2.69 -32.04 11.92
N ALA A 448 2.65 -30.75 11.60
CA ALA A 448 2.77 -30.22 10.25
C ALA A 448 4.23 -30.03 9.80
N LEU A 449 5.14 -29.73 10.73
CA LEU A 449 6.51 -29.30 10.42
C LEU A 449 7.61 -30.23 10.94
N GLY A 450 7.30 -31.16 11.85
CA GLY A 450 8.29 -32.07 12.43
C GLY A 450 9.50 -31.32 13.00
N ALA A 451 10.68 -31.56 12.44
CA ALA A 451 11.94 -30.93 12.88
C ALA A 451 11.96 -29.40 12.76
N GLY A 452 11.11 -28.80 11.90
CA GLY A 452 10.98 -27.35 11.76
C GLY A 452 10.17 -26.69 12.88
N SER A 453 9.42 -27.47 13.66
CA SER A 453 8.50 -27.00 14.69
C SER A 453 9.13 -26.04 15.72
N PRO A 454 10.31 -26.32 16.32
CA PRO A 454 10.88 -25.46 17.35
C PRO A 454 11.12 -24.01 16.89
N TYR A 455 11.43 -23.83 15.60
CA TYR A 455 11.74 -22.52 15.02
C TYR A 455 10.48 -21.70 14.79
N LEU A 456 9.42 -22.30 14.22
CA LEU A 456 8.14 -21.61 14.05
C LEU A 456 7.50 -21.29 15.41
N LYS A 457 7.56 -22.24 16.36
CA LYS A 457 7.12 -22.04 17.75
C LYS A 457 7.79 -20.84 18.40
N LYS A 458 9.08 -20.63 18.13
CA LYS A 458 9.82 -19.46 18.60
C LYS A 458 9.36 -18.20 17.88
N TRP A 459 9.24 -18.22 16.55
CA TRP A 459 8.76 -17.10 15.76
C TRP A 459 7.39 -16.57 16.25
N LEU A 460 6.39 -17.44 16.34
CA LEU A 460 5.03 -17.07 16.77
C LEU A 460 5.01 -16.48 18.20
N ARG A 461 5.85 -17.01 19.11
CA ARG A 461 5.96 -16.45 20.48
C ARG A 461 6.62 -15.08 20.48
N MET A 462 7.61 -14.84 19.61
CA MET A 462 8.22 -13.51 19.45
C MET A 462 7.23 -12.49 18.89
N GLU A 463 6.43 -12.89 17.90
CA GLU A 463 5.33 -12.05 17.39
C GLU A 463 4.32 -11.70 18.47
N ARG A 464 3.89 -12.68 19.27
CA ARG A 464 3.02 -12.48 20.45
C ARG A 464 3.65 -11.48 21.41
N ASP A 465 4.92 -11.64 21.74
CA ASP A 465 5.63 -10.82 22.72
C ASP A 465 5.88 -9.39 22.20
N TYR A 466 5.98 -9.22 20.89
CA TYR A 466 6.13 -7.90 20.24
C TYR A 466 4.79 -7.16 20.11
N ARG A 467 3.68 -7.88 19.93
CA ARG A 467 2.35 -7.32 19.68
C ARG A 467 1.90 -6.19 20.61
N PRO A 468 2.20 -6.17 21.93
CA PRO A 468 1.85 -5.04 22.79
C PRO A 468 2.38 -3.67 22.31
N ASN A 469 3.42 -3.63 21.47
CA ASN A 469 3.95 -2.40 20.88
C ASN A 469 3.10 -1.84 19.73
N ILE A 470 2.12 -2.59 19.24
CA ILE A 470 1.30 -2.23 18.07
C ILE A 470 0.16 -1.30 18.48
N ARG A 471 0.25 -0.02 18.08
CA ARG A 471 -0.76 1.00 18.42
C ARG A 471 -2.07 0.83 17.65
N GLY A 472 -1.98 0.42 16.38
CA GLY A 472 -3.12 0.22 15.49
C GLY A 472 -2.75 -0.75 14.37
N LEU A 473 -3.62 -1.73 14.13
CA LEU A 473 -3.53 -2.63 12.99
C LEU A 473 -4.94 -2.79 12.41
N GLY A 474 -5.17 -2.23 11.22
CA GLY A 474 -6.40 -2.40 10.47
C GLY A 474 -6.23 -3.41 9.33
N PRO A 475 -7.32 -3.97 8.78
CA PRO A 475 -7.25 -4.97 7.70
C PRO A 475 -6.84 -4.37 6.34
N TYR A 476 -6.66 -3.04 6.25
CA TYR A 476 -6.15 -2.33 5.08
C TYR A 476 -4.84 -1.60 5.38
N GLU A 477 -4.11 -2.02 6.41
CA GLU A 477 -2.82 -1.46 6.74
C GLU A 477 -1.87 -1.60 5.55
N LYS A 478 -1.21 -0.50 5.23
CA LYS A 478 -0.27 -0.42 4.12
C LYS A 478 1.16 -0.59 4.62
N ASP A 479 1.42 -0.08 5.82
CA ASP A 479 2.74 -0.01 6.42
C ASP A 479 2.99 -1.15 7.40
N ASN A 480 3.73 -2.16 6.96
CA ASN A 480 4.10 -3.30 7.81
C ASN A 480 5.02 -2.93 9.00
N ARG A 481 5.58 -1.70 9.04
CA ARG A 481 6.38 -1.24 10.19
C ARG A 481 5.53 -1.08 11.44
N VAL A 482 4.21 -0.93 11.30
CA VAL A 482 3.32 -0.83 12.47
C VAL A 482 3.28 -2.12 13.29
N CYS A 483 3.58 -3.26 12.67
CA CYS A 483 3.50 -4.58 13.31
C CYS A 483 4.82 -5.35 13.38
N LEU A 484 5.86 -4.97 12.61
CA LEU A 484 7.15 -5.67 12.60
C LEU A 484 8.32 -4.68 12.61
N SER A 485 9.18 -4.75 13.63
CA SER A 485 10.48 -4.05 13.65
C SER A 485 11.49 -4.74 12.71
N PRO A 486 12.48 -4.02 12.15
CA PRO A 486 13.51 -4.64 11.31
C PRO A 486 14.33 -5.73 12.04
N GLU A 487 14.55 -5.60 13.35
CA GLU A 487 15.24 -6.61 14.16
C GLU A 487 14.43 -7.91 14.26
N LEU A 488 13.13 -7.79 14.55
CA LEU A 488 12.21 -8.93 14.55
C LEU A 488 12.18 -9.61 13.19
N LEU A 489 12.15 -8.85 12.09
CA LEU A 489 12.14 -9.39 10.75
C LEU A 489 13.44 -10.15 10.41
N LEU A 490 14.61 -9.63 10.80
CA LEU A 490 15.90 -10.30 10.63
C LEU A 490 15.96 -11.61 11.41
N GLU A 491 15.44 -11.63 12.65
CA GLU A 491 15.35 -12.85 13.45
C GLU A 491 14.34 -13.85 12.86
N GLY A 492 13.19 -13.39 12.37
CA GLY A 492 12.23 -14.22 11.63
C GLY A 492 12.87 -14.86 10.40
N ASN A 493 13.56 -14.06 9.58
CA ASN A 493 14.33 -14.55 8.44
C ASN A 493 15.34 -15.63 8.83
N ARG A 494 16.10 -15.44 9.93
CA ARG A 494 17.00 -16.47 10.47
C ARG A 494 16.23 -17.76 10.84
N LEU A 495 15.15 -17.63 11.60
CA LEU A 495 14.37 -18.77 12.10
C LEU A 495 13.78 -19.61 10.97
N PHE A 496 13.23 -18.98 9.93
CA PHE A 496 12.71 -19.71 8.77
C PHE A 496 13.82 -20.42 7.99
N LEU A 497 14.99 -19.80 7.83
CA LEU A 497 16.13 -20.43 7.17
C LEU A 497 16.66 -21.65 7.96
N GLU A 498 16.65 -21.59 9.29
CA GLU A 498 17.01 -22.73 10.14
C GLU A 498 15.92 -23.81 10.14
N ALA A 499 14.65 -23.43 10.12
CA ALA A 499 13.55 -24.37 9.98
C ALA A 499 13.65 -25.16 8.68
N LEU A 500 13.89 -24.46 7.55
CA LEU A 500 14.08 -25.06 6.24
C LEU A 500 15.30 -25.99 6.19
N ASP A 501 16.37 -25.66 6.91
CA ASP A 501 17.54 -26.52 7.04
C ASP A 501 17.23 -27.80 7.84
N ALA A 502 16.49 -27.67 8.94
CA ALA A 502 16.14 -28.78 9.82
C ALA A 502 15.20 -29.80 9.16
N VAL A 503 14.39 -29.39 8.18
CA VAL A 503 13.43 -30.27 7.48
C VAL A 503 13.95 -30.78 6.13
N LYS A 504 15.25 -30.60 5.83
CA LYS A 504 15.85 -31.13 4.59
C LYS A 504 15.57 -32.63 4.45
N GLY A 505 14.73 -32.98 3.47
CA GLY A 505 14.33 -34.37 3.18
C GLY A 505 12.89 -34.72 3.61
N ASP A 506 12.21 -33.86 4.37
CA ASP A 506 10.77 -33.94 4.59
C ASP A 506 10.08 -32.97 3.61
N GLU A 507 9.62 -33.51 2.48
CA GLU A 507 8.98 -32.71 1.41
C GLU A 507 7.72 -31.98 1.91
N ARG A 508 6.96 -32.61 2.81
CA ARG A 508 5.70 -32.07 3.35
C ARG A 508 5.98 -30.87 4.25
N ALA A 509 6.91 -31.02 5.20
CA ALA A 509 7.30 -29.93 6.09
C ALA A 509 8.05 -28.81 5.34
N THR A 510 8.89 -29.16 4.36
CA THR A 510 9.59 -28.19 3.51
C THR A 510 8.60 -27.31 2.75
N ARG A 511 7.62 -27.94 2.08
CA ARG A 511 6.57 -27.21 1.37
C ARG A 511 5.82 -26.23 2.28
N GLN A 512 5.38 -26.70 3.45
CA GLN A 512 4.66 -25.88 4.42
C GLN A 512 5.49 -24.67 4.88
N LEU A 513 6.78 -24.87 5.16
CA LEU A 513 7.68 -23.80 5.59
C LEU A 513 8.01 -22.80 4.47
N GLU A 514 8.17 -23.25 3.22
CA GLU A 514 8.41 -22.36 2.08
C GLU A 514 7.20 -21.45 1.82
N GLN A 515 5.98 -21.97 1.92
CA GLN A 515 4.76 -21.17 1.81
C GLN A 515 4.73 -20.04 2.85
N MET A 516 5.01 -20.39 4.11
CA MET A 516 5.05 -19.44 5.21
C MET A 516 6.22 -18.44 5.10
N TYR A 517 7.40 -18.90 4.69
CA TYR A 517 8.60 -18.06 4.52
C TYR A 517 8.43 -17.04 3.40
N GLY A 518 7.61 -17.33 2.38
CA GLY A 518 7.25 -16.36 1.34
C GLY A 518 6.71 -15.04 1.89
N SER A 519 5.97 -15.06 3.01
CA SER A 519 5.49 -13.86 3.69
C SER A 519 6.62 -12.97 4.20
N ILE A 520 7.63 -13.57 4.86
CA ILE A 520 8.83 -12.89 5.36
C ILE A 520 9.66 -12.33 4.22
N VAL A 521 9.92 -13.14 3.18
CA VAL A 521 10.68 -12.71 2.01
C VAL A 521 9.99 -11.53 1.30
N SER A 522 8.67 -11.53 1.20
CA SER A 522 7.90 -10.42 0.65
C SER A 522 8.17 -9.10 1.37
N VAL A 523 8.19 -9.12 2.70
CA VAL A 523 8.50 -7.94 3.52
C VAL A 523 9.98 -7.56 3.43
N MET A 524 10.89 -8.54 3.39
CA MET A 524 12.32 -8.29 3.18
C MET A 524 12.57 -7.52 1.88
N VAL A 525 11.93 -7.91 0.77
CA VAL A 525 12.03 -7.21 -0.53
C VAL A 525 11.50 -5.77 -0.45
N GLN A 526 10.37 -5.56 0.22
CA GLN A 526 9.71 -4.26 0.34
C GLN A 526 10.53 -3.28 1.19
N ARG A 527 11.16 -3.76 2.25
CA ARG A 527 11.85 -2.92 3.24
C ARG A 527 13.37 -2.93 3.13
N TYR A 528 13.95 -3.71 2.21
CA TYR A 528 15.39 -3.94 2.14
C TYR A 528 16.20 -2.64 2.20
N ASN A 529 15.90 -1.72 1.28
CA ASN A 529 16.58 -0.42 1.17
C ASN A 529 16.07 0.62 2.17
N PHE A 530 14.99 0.33 2.88
CA PHE A 530 14.35 1.28 3.79
C PHE A 530 14.96 1.20 5.20
N ASP A 531 14.94 0.02 5.82
CA ASP A 531 15.43 -0.16 7.20
C ASP A 531 16.17 -1.49 7.44
N VAL A 532 15.92 -2.53 6.64
CA VAL A 532 16.50 -3.85 6.88
C VAL A 532 18.02 -3.85 6.67
N ALA A 533 18.50 -3.32 5.54
CA ALA A 533 19.93 -3.35 5.22
C ALA A 533 20.76 -2.48 6.17
N SER A 534 20.26 -1.31 6.55
CA SER A 534 20.94 -0.42 7.51
C SER A 534 20.95 -1.03 8.91
N THR A 535 19.82 -1.57 9.38
CA THR A 535 19.74 -2.27 10.69
C THR A 535 20.69 -3.47 10.72
N ALA A 536 20.72 -4.27 9.65
CA ALA A 536 21.63 -5.39 9.53
C ALA A 536 23.11 -4.96 9.61
N LYS A 537 23.50 -3.90 8.88
CA LYS A 537 24.84 -3.31 8.96
C LYS A 537 25.18 -2.81 10.36
N ALA A 538 24.25 -2.15 11.04
CA ALA A 538 24.44 -1.63 12.39
C ALA A 538 24.68 -2.76 13.41
N ILE A 539 23.92 -3.86 13.33
CA ILE A 539 24.13 -5.05 14.15
C ILE A 539 25.49 -5.68 13.85
N ALA A 540 25.86 -5.80 12.56
CA ALA A 540 27.16 -6.35 12.16
C ALA A 540 28.35 -5.51 12.64
N ALA A 541 28.22 -4.18 12.63
CA ALA A 541 29.26 -3.27 13.09
C ALA A 541 29.45 -3.31 14.62
N THR A 542 28.36 -3.50 15.38
CA THR A 542 28.40 -3.44 16.85
C THR A 542 28.63 -4.80 17.49
N ASN A 543 28.18 -5.89 16.85
CA ASN A 543 28.27 -7.23 17.38
C ASN A 543 28.34 -8.29 16.26
N ALA A 544 29.56 -8.55 15.78
CA ALA A 544 29.80 -9.51 14.71
C ALA A 544 29.27 -10.93 15.05
N ALA A 545 29.36 -11.37 16.31
CA ALA A 545 28.84 -12.67 16.72
C ALA A 545 27.32 -12.75 16.61
N ALA A 546 26.61 -11.69 17.01
CA ALA A 546 25.16 -11.60 16.83
C ALA A 546 24.80 -11.54 15.34
N ALA A 547 25.56 -10.82 14.52
CA ALA A 547 25.32 -10.78 13.07
C ALA A 547 25.54 -12.13 12.38
N THR A 548 26.58 -12.88 12.75
CA THR A 548 26.78 -14.26 12.26
C THR A 548 25.66 -15.17 12.74
N ALA A 549 25.25 -15.08 14.01
CA ALA A 549 24.13 -15.85 14.53
C ALA A 549 22.84 -15.55 13.75
N LEU A 550 22.55 -14.28 13.47
CA LEU A 550 21.44 -13.77 12.65
C LEU A 550 21.52 -14.06 11.16
N ARG A 551 22.59 -14.73 10.68
CA ARG A 551 22.87 -14.93 9.24
C ARG A 551 22.88 -13.62 8.43
N ILE A 552 23.32 -12.53 9.06
CA ILE A 552 23.46 -11.19 8.45
C ILE A 552 24.78 -11.05 7.67
N LEU A 553 25.76 -11.91 7.90
CA LEU A 553 27.06 -11.86 7.21
C LEU A 553 27.32 -13.16 6.43
N PRO A 554 27.23 -13.15 5.09
CA PRO A 554 26.64 -12.11 4.22
C PRO A 554 25.11 -12.21 4.16
N LEU A 555 24.42 -11.08 4.34
CA LEU A 555 22.98 -10.96 4.11
C LEU A 555 22.73 -11.00 2.60
N PRO A 556 21.76 -11.80 2.10
CA PRO A 556 21.38 -11.79 0.69
C PRO A 556 21.00 -10.38 0.21
N SER A 557 21.28 -10.06 -1.05
CA SER A 557 20.90 -8.78 -1.62
C SER A 557 19.37 -8.68 -1.80
N ARG A 558 18.86 -7.46 -2.01
CA ARG A 558 17.45 -7.26 -2.38
C ARG A 558 17.07 -8.08 -3.62
N GLU A 559 17.97 -8.16 -4.60
CA GLU A 559 17.75 -8.91 -5.83
C GLU A 559 17.64 -10.43 -5.58
N ASP A 560 18.43 -10.96 -4.65
CA ASP A 560 18.36 -12.37 -4.25
C ASP A 560 17.03 -12.69 -3.57
N TYR A 561 16.59 -11.83 -2.64
CA TYR A 561 15.28 -11.96 -2.01
C TYR A 561 14.14 -11.86 -3.03
N TYR A 562 14.26 -10.95 -4.02
CA TYR A 562 13.27 -10.82 -5.09
C TYR A 562 13.21 -12.10 -5.95
N LYS A 563 14.34 -12.65 -6.37
CA LYS A 563 14.42 -13.92 -7.11
C LYS A 563 13.81 -15.07 -6.30
N GLN A 564 14.06 -15.10 -4.99
CA GLN A 564 13.48 -16.09 -4.09
C GLN A 564 11.96 -15.95 -3.99
N LEU A 565 11.44 -14.74 -3.83
CA LEU A 565 10.00 -14.48 -3.82
C LEU A 565 9.35 -14.90 -5.14
N ALA A 566 9.93 -14.50 -6.27
CA ALA A 566 9.44 -14.87 -7.60
C ALA A 566 9.45 -16.40 -7.80
N HIS A 567 10.46 -17.09 -7.27
CA HIS A 567 10.50 -18.55 -7.27
C HIS A 567 9.34 -19.15 -6.47
N PHE A 568 9.07 -18.68 -5.25
CA PHE A 568 7.94 -19.15 -4.45
C PHE A 568 6.60 -18.86 -5.12
N CYS A 569 6.40 -17.65 -5.65
CA CYS A 569 5.17 -17.30 -6.39
C CYS A 569 4.93 -18.27 -7.55
N LYS A 570 5.97 -18.56 -8.34
CA LYS A 570 5.88 -19.52 -9.46
C LYS A 570 5.60 -20.95 -8.97
N LYS A 571 6.28 -21.39 -7.90
CA LYS A 571 6.17 -22.75 -7.37
C LYS A 571 4.77 -23.05 -6.81
N TYR A 572 4.20 -22.12 -6.06
CA TYR A 572 2.90 -22.30 -5.38
C TYR A 572 1.72 -21.66 -6.10
N ARG A 573 1.95 -21.10 -7.30
CA ARG A 573 0.95 -20.35 -8.06
C ARG A 573 0.32 -19.22 -7.22
N ALA A 574 1.11 -18.67 -6.31
CA ALA A 574 0.74 -17.52 -5.49
C ALA A 574 0.80 -16.23 -6.32
N GLY A 575 -0.06 -15.27 -5.98
CA GLY A 575 -0.28 -14.06 -6.76
C GLY A 575 -1.00 -14.29 -8.11
N TRP A 576 -1.54 -15.49 -8.36
CA TRP A 576 -2.07 -15.90 -9.67
C TRP A 576 -3.55 -16.32 -9.63
N LEU A 577 -4.40 -15.54 -8.95
CA LEU A 577 -5.86 -15.61 -9.11
C LEU A 577 -6.43 -14.19 -9.20
N GLY A 578 -6.75 -13.79 -10.44
CA GLY A 578 -7.51 -12.58 -10.76
C GLY A 578 -6.67 -11.47 -11.38
N GLU A 579 -7.13 -10.97 -12.53
CA GLU A 579 -6.57 -9.85 -13.31
C GLU A 579 -6.41 -8.52 -12.52
N ASN A 580 -6.78 -8.49 -11.23
CA ASN A 580 -6.67 -7.33 -10.33
C ASN A 580 -5.73 -7.55 -9.12
N GLN A 581 -5.05 -8.69 -8.96
CA GLN A 581 -4.18 -8.95 -7.80
C GLN A 581 -2.73 -9.37 -8.14
N GLY A 582 -2.28 -9.17 -9.39
CA GLY A 582 -0.85 -9.18 -9.76
C GLY A 582 -0.01 -8.06 -9.10
N GLY A 583 -0.53 -7.45 -8.04
CA GLY A 583 -0.06 -6.22 -7.41
C GLY A 583 0.95 -6.41 -6.29
N ILE A 584 1.60 -7.56 -6.11
CA ILE A 584 2.82 -7.61 -5.27
C ILE A 584 4.04 -7.41 -6.16
N LEU A 585 4.18 -8.19 -7.23
CA LEU A 585 5.31 -8.06 -8.15
C LEU A 585 5.18 -6.82 -9.06
N ASN A 586 3.97 -6.49 -9.54
CA ASN A 586 3.74 -5.26 -10.31
C ASN A 586 3.72 -3.97 -9.45
N ARG A 587 3.71 -4.09 -8.11
CA ARG A 587 3.87 -2.94 -7.19
C ARG A 587 5.27 -2.85 -6.56
N THR A 588 6.12 -3.87 -6.76
CA THR A 588 7.54 -3.83 -6.36
C THR A 588 8.45 -3.10 -7.35
N HIS A 589 7.88 -2.37 -8.32
CA HIS A 589 8.63 -1.38 -9.09
C HIS A 589 9.13 -0.27 -8.16
N HIS A 590 10.34 0.21 -8.46
CA HIS A 590 10.96 1.34 -7.78
C HIS A 590 9.94 2.48 -7.56
N GLY A 591 9.84 2.99 -6.33
CA GLY A 591 9.09 4.22 -6.06
C GLY A 591 7.59 4.11 -5.72
N GLU A 592 7.08 2.98 -5.19
CA GLU A 592 5.80 3.05 -4.48
C GLU A 592 6.03 3.43 -3.01
N ILE A 593 5.43 4.56 -2.60
CA ILE A 593 5.43 5.00 -1.21
C ILE A 593 4.01 4.98 -0.66
N LEU A 594 3.85 4.31 0.48
CA LEU A 594 2.58 4.07 1.15
C LEU A 594 2.00 5.39 1.66
N LYS A 595 0.86 5.81 1.09
CA LYS A 595 0.11 6.99 1.54
C LYS A 595 -0.30 6.88 3.02
N VAL A 596 0.11 7.83 3.86
CA VAL A 596 -0.36 7.99 5.26
C VAL A 596 -1.67 8.80 5.24
N ASN A 597 -2.77 8.25 5.77
CA ASN A 597 -4.10 8.91 5.78
C ASN A 597 -4.63 9.32 4.40
N GLY A 598 -4.31 8.56 3.35
CA GLY A 598 -4.73 8.87 1.97
C GLY A 598 -3.88 9.95 1.28
N GLN A 599 -2.86 10.48 1.95
CA GLN A 599 -1.90 11.44 1.39
C GLN A 599 -0.52 10.79 1.23
N PRO A 600 0.26 11.12 0.20
CA PRO A 600 1.69 10.74 0.15
C PRO A 600 2.39 11.14 1.46
N PRO A 601 3.28 10.30 2.03
CA PRO A 601 4.02 10.70 3.21
C PRO A 601 4.77 12.01 2.99
N PRO A 602 5.01 12.81 4.03
CA PRO A 602 5.61 14.14 3.88
C PRO A 602 7.05 14.12 3.33
N TRP A 603 7.67 12.94 3.24
CA TRP A 603 8.97 12.66 2.64
C TRP A 603 8.86 12.07 1.21
N THR A 604 7.81 12.38 0.45
CA THR A 604 7.68 11.97 -0.94
C THR A 604 7.23 13.09 -1.87
N PHE A 605 7.43 12.93 -3.17
CA PHE A 605 6.99 13.89 -4.18
C PHE A 605 6.53 13.22 -5.47
N GLN A 606 5.78 13.93 -6.32
CA GLN A 606 5.33 13.44 -7.63
C GLN A 606 5.92 14.34 -8.73
N ASN A 607 6.23 13.77 -9.89
CA ASN A 607 6.57 14.53 -11.09
C ASN A 607 5.32 14.78 -11.97
N PRO A 608 5.16 15.99 -12.55
CA PRO A 608 5.95 17.19 -12.27
C PRO A 608 5.75 17.70 -10.83
N LEU A 609 6.78 18.35 -10.26
CA LEU A 609 6.79 18.90 -8.90
C LEU A 609 5.85 20.10 -8.71
N SER A 610 5.37 20.71 -9.79
CA SER A 610 4.48 21.86 -9.76
C SER A 610 3.26 21.68 -10.66
N GLU A 611 2.12 22.17 -10.19
CA GLU A 611 0.91 22.33 -11.02
C GLU A 611 0.98 23.56 -11.93
N MET A 612 1.86 24.52 -11.58
CA MET A 612 2.10 25.72 -12.37
C MET A 612 3.36 25.57 -13.23
N PRO A 613 3.39 26.18 -14.43
CA PRO A 613 4.58 26.19 -15.25
C PRO A 613 5.76 26.87 -14.53
N VAL A 614 6.90 26.20 -14.56
CA VAL A 614 8.18 26.66 -14.01
C VAL A 614 9.22 26.58 -15.10
N GLN A 615 9.82 27.71 -15.42
CA GLN A 615 10.97 27.78 -16.32
C GLN A 615 12.26 27.76 -15.53
N ASP A 616 13.27 27.11 -16.13
CA ASP A 616 14.66 27.07 -15.67
C ASP A 616 14.84 26.87 -14.15
N PRO A 617 14.40 25.72 -13.60
CA PRO A 617 14.51 25.45 -12.18
C PRO A 617 15.98 25.25 -11.79
N PHE A 618 16.44 26.04 -10.82
CA PHE A 618 17.75 25.85 -10.22
C PHE A 618 17.64 25.49 -8.74
N VAL A 619 18.20 24.35 -8.34
CA VAL A 619 18.27 23.88 -6.97
C VAL A 619 19.72 23.69 -6.55
N THR A 620 20.07 24.18 -5.35
CA THR A 620 21.36 23.90 -4.72
C THR A 620 21.19 23.61 -3.23
N PHE A 621 22.12 22.85 -2.65
CA PHE A 621 22.16 22.52 -1.22
C PHE A 621 23.38 23.16 -0.55
N ASP A 622 23.16 23.97 0.48
CA ASP A 622 24.25 24.55 1.28
C ASP A 622 24.45 23.71 2.55
N LYS A 623 25.55 22.96 2.59
CA LYS A 623 25.90 22.09 3.72
C LYS A 623 26.06 22.87 5.03
N ASP A 624 26.52 24.12 4.97
CA ASP A 624 26.77 24.94 6.15
C ASP A 624 25.46 25.35 6.86
N SER A 625 24.44 25.75 6.08
CA SER A 625 23.13 26.14 6.62
C SER A 625 22.14 24.98 6.74
N GLY A 626 22.38 23.87 6.03
CA GLY A 626 21.47 22.72 5.97
C GLY A 626 20.17 23.01 5.20
N TYR A 627 20.20 24.00 4.31
CA TYR A 627 19.05 24.40 3.50
C TYR A 627 19.26 24.09 2.02
N TYR A 628 18.16 23.72 1.38
CA TYR A 628 18.02 23.78 -0.07
C TYR A 628 17.57 25.19 -0.48
N TYR A 629 18.12 25.69 -1.58
CA TYR A 629 17.70 26.93 -2.23
C TYR A 629 17.17 26.60 -3.62
N PHE A 630 16.00 27.16 -3.95
CA PHE A 630 15.37 27.05 -5.26
C PHE A 630 15.23 28.43 -5.88
N LEU A 631 15.70 28.58 -7.10
CA LEU A 631 15.54 29.78 -7.91
C LEU A 631 14.66 29.46 -9.11
N SER A 632 13.81 30.43 -9.45
CA SER A 632 12.99 30.37 -10.65
C SER A 632 12.66 31.77 -11.12
N THR A 633 12.35 31.88 -12.40
CA THR A 633 11.76 33.09 -12.97
C THR A 633 10.27 32.85 -13.21
N PRO A 634 9.36 33.73 -12.73
CA PRO A 634 7.95 33.68 -13.08
C PRO A 634 7.72 33.82 -14.59
N ALA A 635 6.56 33.36 -15.09
CA ALA A 635 6.23 33.28 -16.51
C ALA A 635 6.35 34.60 -17.32
N TYR A 636 6.40 35.76 -16.64
CA TYR A 636 6.55 37.07 -17.27
C TYR A 636 7.99 37.61 -17.30
N GLY A 637 8.97 36.91 -16.70
CA GLY A 637 10.38 37.28 -16.80
C GLY A 637 10.76 38.60 -16.11
N ASP A 638 9.98 39.08 -15.15
CA ASP A 638 10.12 40.42 -14.55
C ASP A 638 10.87 40.43 -13.21
N GLN A 639 11.20 39.26 -12.65
CA GLN A 639 11.89 39.15 -11.37
C GLN A 639 12.60 37.81 -11.20
N VAL A 640 13.54 37.75 -10.25
CA VAL A 640 14.14 36.50 -9.75
C VAL A 640 13.53 36.18 -8.39
N GLU A 641 12.89 35.02 -8.28
CA GLU A 641 12.40 34.49 -7.01
C GLU A 641 13.43 33.54 -6.38
N ILE A 642 13.58 33.62 -5.06
CA ILE A 642 14.35 32.66 -4.26
C ILE A 642 13.47 32.07 -3.17
N ARG A 643 13.59 30.76 -2.99
CA ARG A 643 12.89 29.99 -1.95
C ARG A 643 13.89 29.11 -1.23
N ARG A 644 13.70 28.90 0.07
CA ARG A 644 14.50 27.95 0.84
C ARG A 644 13.64 27.06 1.72
N GLY A 645 14.20 25.92 2.08
CA GLY A 645 13.60 24.97 3.00
C GLY A 645 14.45 23.70 3.10
N ARG A 646 14.07 22.82 4.01
CA ARG A 646 14.83 21.60 4.30
C ARG A 646 14.49 20.42 3.39
N VAL A 647 13.49 20.58 2.53
CA VAL A 647 13.01 19.54 1.63
C VAL A 647 12.97 20.09 0.20
N ALA A 648 13.89 19.65 -0.65
CA ALA A 648 14.05 20.16 -2.02
C ALA A 648 12.76 20.06 -2.85
N SER A 649 12.03 18.94 -2.77
CA SER A 649 10.82 18.71 -3.54
C SER A 649 9.65 19.64 -3.20
N LYS A 650 9.68 20.28 -2.02
CA LYS A 650 8.62 21.21 -1.58
C LYS A 650 8.88 22.65 -2.01
N LEU A 651 10.06 22.98 -2.52
CA LEU A 651 10.42 24.36 -2.84
C LEU A 651 9.79 24.87 -4.13
N VAL A 652 9.39 23.96 -5.02
CA VAL A 652 8.77 24.32 -6.30
C VAL A 652 7.34 24.87 -6.09
N ASP A 653 6.66 24.47 -5.02
CA ASP A 653 5.40 25.07 -4.57
C ASP A 653 5.67 26.27 -3.65
N SER A 654 5.22 27.45 -4.09
CA SER A 654 5.43 28.70 -3.35
C SER A 654 4.67 28.78 -2.03
N GLU A 655 3.62 27.96 -1.82
CA GLU A 655 2.84 27.94 -0.58
C GLU A 655 3.46 27.04 0.50
N VAL A 656 4.41 26.18 0.11
CA VAL A 656 4.97 25.13 0.98
C VAL A 656 6.43 25.39 1.37
N ALA A 657 7.13 26.29 0.66
CA ALA A 657 8.48 26.71 1.03
C ALA A 657 8.52 27.36 2.42
N GLU A 658 9.57 27.08 3.20
CA GLU A 658 9.72 27.66 4.56
C GLU A 658 9.85 29.17 4.49
N ASP A 659 10.66 29.67 3.56
CA ASP A 659 10.80 31.09 3.27
C ASP A 659 10.78 31.34 1.76
N ARG A 660 10.15 32.46 1.36
CA ARG A 660 10.13 32.99 0.00
C ARG A 660 10.52 34.46 0.00
N SER A 661 11.34 34.85 -0.97
CA SER A 661 11.69 36.25 -1.19
C SER A 661 11.87 36.54 -2.67
N ILE A 662 11.88 37.82 -3.00
CA ILE A 662 12.26 38.32 -4.32
C ILE A 662 13.73 38.69 -4.20
N ALA A 663 14.59 37.88 -4.83
CA ALA A 663 16.03 38.11 -4.81
C ALA A 663 16.35 39.45 -5.49
N TRP A 664 15.70 39.73 -6.63
CA TRP A 664 15.90 40.95 -7.39
C TRP A 664 14.77 41.24 -8.39
N ARG A 665 14.56 42.54 -8.68
CA ARG A 665 13.68 43.07 -9.72
C ARG A 665 14.40 44.16 -10.51
N PRO A 666 14.24 44.25 -11.84
CA PRO A 666 14.69 45.40 -12.60
C PRO A 666 14.03 46.69 -12.08
N PRO A 667 14.78 47.79 -11.95
CA PRO A 667 14.21 49.12 -11.71
C PRO A 667 13.16 49.48 -12.79
N LYS A 668 12.00 50.00 -12.37
CA LYS A 668 10.91 50.38 -13.27
C LYS A 668 11.19 51.64 -14.11
N LYS A 669 12.19 52.44 -13.74
CA LYS A 669 12.57 53.66 -14.47
C LYS A 669 13.52 53.32 -15.61
N LYS A 670 13.14 53.71 -16.82
CA LYS A 670 13.94 53.53 -18.04
C LYS A 670 15.33 54.18 -17.86
N GLY A 671 16.39 53.39 -18.04
CA GLY A 671 17.78 53.83 -17.92
C GLY A 671 18.49 53.55 -16.60
N GLU A 672 17.79 53.06 -15.56
CA GLU A 672 18.40 52.72 -14.26
C GLU A 672 18.99 51.29 -14.20
N SER A 673 18.69 50.44 -15.19
CA SER A 673 19.30 49.12 -15.37
C SER A 673 19.48 48.80 -16.86
N PRO A 674 20.60 48.18 -17.26
CA PRO A 674 20.81 47.71 -18.62
C PRO A 674 19.99 46.44 -18.94
N ILE A 675 19.34 45.83 -17.94
CA ILE A 675 18.38 44.73 -18.12
C ILE A 675 16.98 45.27 -17.86
N VAL A 676 16.07 45.09 -18.82
CA VAL A 676 14.70 45.67 -18.79
C VAL A 676 13.59 44.62 -18.60
N GLY A 677 13.91 43.33 -18.69
CA GLY A 677 12.95 42.23 -18.50
C GLY A 677 13.41 40.92 -19.17
N ASN A 678 12.48 39.97 -19.32
CA ASN A 678 12.72 38.64 -19.88
C ASN A 678 13.89 37.90 -19.20
N ILE A 679 13.92 37.93 -17.87
CA ILE A 679 14.95 37.24 -17.09
C ILE A 679 14.74 35.72 -17.21
N THR A 680 15.79 34.95 -17.45
CA THR A 680 15.74 33.48 -17.57
C THR A 680 16.97 32.84 -16.92
N ALA A 681 16.88 31.54 -16.65
CA ALA A 681 17.97 30.72 -16.09
C ALA A 681 18.76 31.32 -14.91
N PRO A 682 18.11 31.71 -13.80
CA PRO A 682 18.81 32.22 -12.63
C PRO A 682 19.48 31.09 -11.83
N GLU A 683 20.79 31.15 -11.66
CA GLU A 683 21.56 30.19 -10.86
C GLU A 683 22.23 30.85 -9.64
N LEU A 684 22.11 30.21 -8.47
CA LEU A 684 22.70 30.67 -7.22
C LEU A 684 24.00 29.92 -6.90
N HIS A 685 25.08 30.68 -6.73
CA HIS A 685 26.41 30.15 -6.46
C HIS A 685 27.08 30.85 -5.28
N LYS A 686 27.83 30.10 -4.47
CA LYS A 686 28.66 30.65 -3.39
C LYS A 686 30.05 30.94 -3.94
N GLY A 687 30.45 32.21 -3.94
CA GLY A 687 31.76 32.65 -4.42
C GLY A 687 32.89 32.24 -3.48
N THR A 688 34.13 32.33 -3.98
CA THR A 688 35.34 32.06 -3.19
C THR A 688 35.57 33.05 -2.05
N ASP A 689 34.91 34.20 -2.11
CA ASP A 689 34.87 35.22 -1.05
C ASP A 689 33.77 34.96 0.01
N GLY A 690 33.05 33.84 -0.10
CA GLY A 690 31.99 33.43 0.81
C GLY A 690 30.65 34.16 0.60
N LYS A 691 30.54 35.03 -0.42
CA LYS A 691 29.28 35.72 -0.76
C LYS A 691 28.46 34.93 -1.76
N TRP A 692 27.17 35.23 -1.83
CA TRP A 692 26.27 34.60 -2.79
C TRP A 692 26.12 35.45 -4.04
N TYR A 693 26.14 34.79 -5.20
CA TYR A 693 26.00 35.39 -6.51
C TYR A 693 24.86 34.72 -7.27
N ILE A 694 24.05 35.54 -7.95
CA ILE A 694 23.08 35.03 -8.93
C ILE A 694 23.57 35.41 -10.31
N TYR A 695 23.73 34.41 -11.18
CA TYR A 695 23.96 34.61 -12.60
C TYR A 695 22.65 34.32 -13.34
N ALA A 696 22.29 35.15 -14.30
CA ALA A 696 21.08 34.97 -15.09
C ALA A 696 21.24 35.63 -16.47
N SER A 697 20.33 35.32 -17.39
CA SER A 697 20.19 36.03 -18.66
C SER A 697 18.97 36.93 -18.68
N GLY A 698 19.02 38.05 -19.41
CA GLY A 698 17.87 38.96 -19.56
C GLY A 698 18.00 39.90 -20.76
N SER A 699 16.88 40.45 -21.22
CA SER A 699 16.84 41.38 -22.36
C SER A 699 17.35 42.76 -21.97
N ASP A 700 18.17 43.37 -22.84
CA ASP A 700 18.62 44.75 -22.70
C ASP A 700 17.69 45.79 -23.34
N GLY A 701 16.62 45.34 -23.99
CA GLY A 701 15.62 46.21 -24.61
C GLY A 701 16.10 46.96 -25.85
N MET A 702 17.27 46.64 -26.40
CA MET A 702 17.77 47.22 -27.65
C MET A 702 17.47 46.28 -28.83
N THR A 703 16.67 46.75 -29.79
CA THR A 703 16.41 46.06 -31.05
C THR A 703 17.62 46.13 -31.97
N LEU A 704 17.94 45.05 -32.70
CA LEU A 704 18.95 45.04 -33.77
C LEU A 704 18.70 46.20 -34.76
N ALA A 705 19.59 47.20 -34.78
CA ALA A 705 19.64 48.19 -35.85
C ALA A 705 20.17 47.52 -37.12
N GLY A 706 19.27 47.08 -38.01
CA GLY A 706 19.67 46.40 -39.24
C GLY A 706 18.54 46.19 -40.25
N GLY A 707 18.06 47.27 -40.87
CA GLY A 707 17.46 47.28 -42.22
C GLY A 707 16.00 46.83 -42.37
N GLY A 708 15.09 47.78 -42.68
CA GLY A 708 13.80 47.46 -43.31
C GLY A 708 12.60 48.37 -43.02
N GLY A 709 12.72 49.40 -42.18
CA GLY A 709 11.57 50.19 -41.70
C GLY A 709 11.06 51.32 -42.61
N ALA A 710 11.03 51.18 -43.94
CA ALA A 710 10.63 52.29 -44.82
C ALA A 710 9.55 51.95 -45.87
N ALA A 711 8.84 50.82 -45.77
CA ALA A 711 7.93 50.37 -46.85
C ALA A 711 6.50 49.97 -46.41
N LEU A 712 6.09 50.17 -45.16
CA LEU A 712 4.78 49.66 -44.70
C LEU A 712 3.82 50.71 -44.13
N ASP A 713 4.24 51.97 -43.99
CA ASP A 713 3.39 53.02 -43.42
C ASP A 713 2.51 53.75 -44.46
N ASP A 714 2.69 53.48 -45.76
CA ASP A 714 1.99 54.22 -46.84
C ASP A 714 0.70 53.55 -47.37
N GLU A 715 0.31 52.34 -46.93
CA GLU A 715 -0.76 51.57 -47.61
C GLU A 715 -2.03 51.21 -46.81
N LEU A 716 -2.22 51.69 -45.57
CA LEU A 716 -3.42 51.32 -44.77
C LEU A 716 -4.28 52.51 -44.32
N GLY A 717 -4.17 53.62 -45.05
CA GLY A 717 -5.00 54.80 -44.88
C GLY A 717 -6.18 54.87 -45.84
N ASP A 718 -6.97 53.80 -46.04
CA ASP A 718 -8.34 53.95 -46.54
C ASP A 718 -9.16 52.66 -46.40
N MET A 719 -10.49 52.80 -46.36
CA MET A 719 -11.54 51.76 -46.35
C MET A 719 -12.09 51.34 -44.97
N GLY A 720 -12.97 52.18 -44.43
CA GLY A 720 -14.00 51.75 -43.48
C GLY A 720 -15.12 50.95 -44.16
N LEU A 721 -15.80 50.07 -43.40
CA LEU A 721 -17.19 49.63 -43.60
C LEU A 721 -17.69 48.81 -42.38
N ASP A 722 -18.64 49.44 -41.68
CA ASP A 722 -19.82 49.01 -40.91
C ASP A 722 -19.98 47.64 -40.22
N ASP A 723 -20.44 47.76 -38.97
CA ASP A 723 -21.19 46.79 -38.15
C ASP A 723 -22.58 46.47 -38.76
N ASP A 724 -22.90 45.18 -38.89
CA ASP A 724 -24.17 44.53 -38.51
C ASP A 724 -24.41 43.27 -39.35
N LEU A 725 -24.27 42.09 -38.71
CA LEU A 725 -25.05 40.88 -39.01
C LEU A 725 -24.78 39.82 -37.92
N MET A 726 -25.69 39.76 -36.96
CA MET A 726 -25.71 38.77 -35.87
C MET A 726 -25.93 37.35 -36.38
N GLY A 727 -25.02 36.44 -36.01
CA GLY A 727 -25.20 34.99 -36.19
C GLY A 727 -24.05 34.13 -35.68
N GLY A 728 -24.09 33.75 -34.40
CA GLY A 728 -23.52 32.49 -33.92
C GLY A 728 -22.06 32.49 -33.40
N GLY A 729 -21.91 31.92 -32.19
CA GLY A 729 -20.83 30.98 -31.86
C GLY A 729 -19.42 31.54 -31.67
N ALA A 730 -19.01 31.64 -30.41
CA ALA A 730 -17.64 31.47 -29.90
C ALA A 730 -16.50 31.51 -30.95
N THR A 731 -15.85 32.67 -31.09
CA THR A 731 -14.40 32.88 -31.35
C THR A 731 -14.20 34.26 -31.96
N SER A 732 -13.77 35.24 -31.17
CA SER A 732 -12.90 36.39 -31.57
C SER A 732 -13.17 37.66 -30.76
N SER A 733 -12.26 37.98 -29.83
CA SER A 733 -11.77 39.35 -29.60
C SER A 733 -10.51 39.35 -28.73
N LEU A 734 -9.52 38.54 -29.13
CA LEU A 734 -8.09 38.72 -28.81
C LEU A 734 -7.39 39.50 -29.95
N LYS A 735 -8.15 40.39 -30.62
CA LYS A 735 -7.65 41.25 -31.70
C LYS A 735 -7.84 42.70 -31.27
N ASN A 736 -6.92 43.19 -30.44
CA ASN A 736 -6.44 44.58 -30.43
C ASN A 736 -5.46 44.82 -29.26
N ASP A 737 -4.34 44.08 -29.24
CA ASP A 737 -3.10 44.52 -28.60
C ASP A 737 -1.92 43.76 -29.24
N ARG A 738 -1.64 44.07 -30.51
CA ARG A 738 -0.34 43.77 -31.12
C ARG A 738 0.62 44.91 -30.76
N SER A 739 1.13 44.94 -29.52
CA SER A 739 2.20 45.86 -29.11
C SER A 739 2.84 45.47 -27.78
N PHE A 740 3.60 44.37 -27.74
CA PHE A 740 4.70 44.15 -26.78
C PHE A 740 5.49 42.88 -27.14
N THR A 741 4.77 41.85 -27.58
CA THR A 741 5.28 40.51 -27.90
C THR A 741 6.19 40.48 -29.14
N ASP A 742 5.89 41.28 -30.17
CA ASP A 742 6.73 41.36 -31.37
C ASP A 742 8.02 42.18 -31.15
N MET A 743 8.06 43.00 -30.09
CA MET A 743 9.24 43.79 -29.72
C MET A 743 10.32 42.95 -29.00
N ILE A 744 9.90 41.85 -28.37
CA ILE A 744 10.76 40.92 -27.61
C ILE A 744 11.47 39.92 -28.55
N ALA A 745 10.94 39.68 -29.74
CA ALA A 745 11.55 38.79 -30.74
C ALA A 745 12.85 39.35 -31.37
N ALA A 746 13.22 40.61 -31.08
CA ALA A 746 14.35 41.28 -31.71
C ALA A 746 15.36 41.93 -30.73
N SER A 747 15.29 41.62 -29.43
CA SER A 747 16.25 42.10 -28.41
C SER A 747 17.37 41.11 -28.13
N GLU A 748 18.59 41.60 -27.90
CA GLU A 748 19.72 40.75 -27.51
C GLU A 748 19.65 40.36 -26.01
N ASN A 749 19.95 39.09 -25.69
CA ASN A 749 19.99 38.60 -24.32
C ASN A 749 21.38 38.78 -23.74
N ARG A 750 21.46 39.26 -22.50
CA ARG A 750 22.71 39.55 -21.80
C ARG A 750 22.84 38.69 -20.55
N LEU A 751 24.04 38.14 -20.35
CA LEU A 751 24.42 37.54 -19.07
C LEU A 751 24.71 38.65 -18.06
N PHE A 752 24.10 38.58 -16.90
CA PHE A 752 24.32 39.53 -15.82
C PHE A 752 24.55 38.83 -14.49
N VAL A 753 25.15 39.57 -13.57
CA VAL A 753 25.50 39.09 -12.23
C VAL A 753 24.91 39.98 -11.15
N LEU A 754 24.33 39.34 -10.14
CA LEU A 754 23.87 39.94 -8.91
C LEU A 754 24.71 39.42 -7.74
N GLN A 755 24.96 40.26 -6.74
CA GLN A 755 25.67 39.88 -5.50
C GLN A 755 24.77 40.08 -4.29
N SER A 756 24.82 39.16 -3.33
CA SER A 756 24.04 39.26 -2.09
C SER A 756 24.47 40.47 -1.27
N LYS A 757 23.48 41.13 -0.66
CA LYS A 757 23.69 42.26 0.27
C LYS A 757 24.21 41.80 1.64
N THR A 758 23.92 40.54 1.98
CA THR A 758 24.25 39.91 3.25
C THR A 758 24.88 38.53 3.04
N SER A 759 25.36 37.91 4.11
CA SER A 759 25.84 36.52 4.11
C SER A 759 24.72 35.49 3.91
N ASP A 760 23.48 35.84 4.29
CA ASP A 760 22.27 35.08 3.95
C ASP A 760 21.75 35.52 2.57
N PRO A 761 21.53 34.62 1.60
CA PRO A 761 20.99 34.99 0.29
C PRO A 761 19.55 35.54 0.36
N PHE A 762 18.87 35.48 1.50
CA PHE A 762 17.54 36.09 1.70
C PHE A 762 17.56 37.60 1.99
N GLY A 763 18.71 38.20 2.29
CA GLY A 763 18.82 39.66 2.50
C GLY A 763 18.75 40.50 1.21
N GLY A 764 18.48 39.86 0.06
CA GLY A 764 18.32 40.49 -1.24
C GLY A 764 19.65 40.70 -1.97
N PHE A 765 19.55 41.02 -3.26
CA PHE A 765 20.69 41.14 -4.16
C PHE A 765 20.82 42.53 -4.78
N GLU A 766 22.05 42.90 -5.15
CA GLU A 766 22.38 44.09 -5.90
C GLU A 766 22.88 43.72 -7.29
N PHE A 767 22.42 44.48 -8.28
CA PHE A 767 22.92 44.39 -9.65
C PHE A 767 24.38 44.87 -9.71
N LYS A 768 25.29 44.03 -10.20
CA LYS A 768 26.72 44.38 -10.32
C LYS A 768 27.17 44.63 -11.75
N GLY A 769 26.50 44.05 -12.74
CA GLY A 769 26.76 44.37 -14.14
C GLY A 769 26.33 43.30 -15.13
N VAL A 770 26.42 43.68 -16.41
CA VAL A 770 26.41 42.75 -17.55
C VAL A 770 27.83 42.24 -17.76
N LEU A 771 28.01 40.93 -17.85
CA LEU A 771 29.33 40.28 -17.92
C LEU A 771 30.05 40.55 -19.25
N ASP A 772 29.30 40.57 -20.35
CA ASP A 772 29.79 40.95 -21.67
C ASP A 772 28.67 41.58 -22.49
N LYS A 773 28.85 42.85 -22.87
CA LYS A 773 27.86 43.62 -23.63
C LYS A 773 27.96 43.39 -25.14
N THR A 774 28.97 42.66 -25.60
CA THR A 774 29.28 42.48 -27.03
C THR A 774 28.69 41.20 -27.62
N ILE A 775 28.09 40.35 -26.78
CA ILE A 775 27.53 39.06 -27.17
C ILE A 775 26.08 38.93 -26.73
N SER A 776 25.29 38.23 -27.52
CA SER A 776 23.98 37.73 -27.11
C SER A 776 24.14 36.30 -26.57
N ALA A 777 23.77 36.07 -25.31
CA ALA A 777 23.97 34.79 -24.62
C ALA A 777 22.90 34.51 -23.55
N LEU A 778 22.72 33.23 -23.27
CA LEU A 778 21.71 32.65 -22.38
C LEU A 778 22.32 31.62 -21.43
N ASP A 779 21.56 31.28 -20.39
CA ASP A 779 21.78 30.15 -19.48
C ASP A 779 23.20 30.08 -18.90
N PRO A 780 23.62 31.07 -18.09
CA PRO A 780 24.93 31.04 -17.46
C PRO A 780 24.98 30.01 -16.33
N THR A 781 26.02 29.18 -16.32
CA THR A 781 26.38 28.34 -15.18
C THR A 781 27.86 28.49 -14.86
N VAL A 782 28.25 28.35 -13.60
CA VAL A 782 29.66 28.38 -13.20
C VAL A 782 30.10 27.07 -12.57
N PHE A 783 31.38 26.73 -12.73
CA PHE A 783 32.01 25.60 -12.06
C PHE A 783 33.48 25.91 -11.79
N THR A 784 34.06 25.24 -10.79
CA THR A 784 35.50 25.31 -10.52
C THR A 784 36.17 24.14 -11.22
N GLY A 785 37.12 24.42 -12.12
CA GLY A 785 37.85 23.38 -12.83
C GLY A 785 38.74 22.53 -11.90
N PRO A 786 39.22 21.37 -12.37
CA PRO A 786 40.19 20.57 -11.62
C PRO A 786 41.51 21.31 -11.29
N ASP A 787 41.78 22.38 -12.03
CA ASP A 787 42.89 23.33 -11.82
C ASP A 787 42.61 24.38 -10.73
N GLY A 788 41.44 24.37 -10.11
CA GLY A 788 41.02 25.32 -9.08
C GLY A 788 40.58 26.69 -9.62
N VAL A 789 40.44 26.83 -10.94
CA VAL A 789 40.04 28.09 -11.59
C VAL A 789 38.53 28.14 -11.79
N LEU A 790 37.92 29.31 -11.58
CA LEU A 790 36.50 29.53 -11.84
C LEU A 790 36.24 29.75 -13.33
N TYR A 791 35.32 28.98 -13.89
CA TYR A 791 34.88 29.09 -15.28
C TYR A 791 33.37 29.29 -15.33
N MET A 792 32.92 29.93 -16.40
CA MET A 792 31.50 30.03 -16.76
C MET A 792 31.26 29.32 -18.08
N ALA A 793 30.19 28.53 -18.14
CA ALA A 793 29.60 28.06 -19.37
C ALA A 793 28.32 28.84 -19.67
N TYR A 794 28.04 29.09 -20.94
CA TYR A 794 26.81 29.73 -21.38
C TYR A 794 26.47 29.33 -22.82
N ALA A 795 25.21 29.50 -23.21
CA ALA A 795 24.74 29.31 -24.56
C ALA A 795 24.86 30.63 -25.35
N ARG A 796 25.79 30.71 -26.30
CA ARG A 796 25.94 31.87 -27.18
C ARG A 796 24.95 31.78 -28.34
N GLN A 797 24.20 32.85 -28.57
CA GLN A 797 23.29 32.95 -29.70
C GLN A 797 24.08 33.35 -30.97
N ILE A 798 24.03 32.49 -31.97
CA ILE A 798 24.62 32.65 -33.30
C ILE A 798 23.58 32.23 -34.36
N ALA A 799 23.99 31.73 -35.53
CA ALA A 799 23.09 31.01 -36.43
C ALA A 799 22.75 29.60 -35.86
N GLY A 800 21.95 29.57 -34.80
CA GLY A 800 21.78 28.45 -33.86
C GLY A 800 22.26 28.86 -32.46
N THR A 801 22.57 27.91 -31.58
CA THR A 801 23.25 28.21 -30.30
C THR A 801 24.42 27.26 -30.04
N GLN A 802 25.47 27.76 -29.42
CA GLN A 802 26.67 26.97 -29.09
C GLN A 802 27.04 27.15 -27.62
N ILE A 803 27.54 26.08 -26.98
CA ILE A 803 28.03 26.17 -25.59
C ILE A 803 29.47 26.65 -25.61
N GLU A 804 29.72 27.80 -24.98
CA GLU A 804 31.06 28.37 -24.79
C GLU A 804 31.49 28.30 -23.34
N LEU A 805 32.78 28.03 -23.12
CA LEU A 805 33.44 28.17 -21.82
C LEU A 805 34.31 29.41 -21.81
N ARG A 806 34.26 30.16 -20.70
CA ARG A 806 35.11 31.32 -20.49
C ARG A 806 35.66 31.34 -19.08
N LYS A 807 36.92 31.76 -18.96
CA LYS A 807 37.58 31.93 -17.66
C LYS A 807 37.05 33.18 -16.95
N MET A 808 36.72 33.02 -15.68
CA MET A 808 36.35 34.13 -14.81
C MET A 808 37.62 34.72 -14.18
N LYS A 809 37.69 36.05 -14.08
CA LYS A 809 38.72 36.73 -13.29
C LYS A 809 38.38 36.68 -11.81
N ASP A 810 37.11 36.89 -11.51
CA ASP A 810 36.47 36.87 -10.20
C ASP A 810 34.97 36.55 -10.39
N SER A 811 34.18 36.49 -9.33
CA SER A 811 32.73 36.23 -9.42
C SER A 811 31.92 37.33 -10.12
N LEU A 812 32.55 38.42 -10.58
CA LEU A 812 31.85 39.57 -11.19
C LEU A 812 32.24 39.84 -12.64
N SER A 813 33.33 39.25 -13.14
CA SER A 813 33.86 39.59 -14.46
C SER A 813 34.65 38.45 -15.13
N PHE A 814 34.60 38.43 -16.46
CA PHE A 814 35.46 37.56 -17.25
C PHE A 814 36.91 38.03 -17.24
N ASP A 815 37.84 37.09 -17.38
CA ASP A 815 39.24 37.38 -17.66
C ASP A 815 39.34 38.03 -19.07
N PRO A 816 39.79 39.30 -19.18
CA PRO A 816 39.84 40.00 -20.46
C PRO A 816 40.93 39.45 -21.39
N ASP A 817 41.94 38.78 -20.83
CA ASP A 817 43.10 38.28 -21.58
C ASP A 817 42.85 36.86 -22.13
N VAL A 818 41.74 36.23 -21.75
CA VAL A 818 41.40 34.85 -22.12
C VAL A 818 40.14 34.81 -22.98
N LYS A 819 40.28 34.30 -24.20
CA LYS A 819 39.17 34.18 -25.16
C LYS A 819 38.22 33.04 -24.75
N PRO A 820 36.91 33.19 -25.00
CA PRO A 820 35.97 32.08 -24.85
C PRO A 820 36.25 30.97 -25.85
N ILE A 821 35.90 29.74 -25.46
CA ILE A 821 36.16 28.53 -26.25
C ILE A 821 34.84 27.79 -26.47
N PRO A 822 34.41 27.55 -27.72
CA PRO A 822 33.24 26.75 -27.99
C PRO A 822 33.54 25.26 -27.73
N VAL A 823 32.76 24.64 -26.85
CA VAL A 823 32.86 23.20 -26.51
C VAL A 823 31.80 22.36 -27.21
N VAL A 824 30.66 22.95 -27.56
CA VAL A 824 29.60 22.35 -28.39
C VAL A 824 29.23 23.37 -29.46
N ILE A 825 29.37 23.04 -30.74
CA ILE A 825 29.23 23.96 -31.87
C ILE A 825 27.99 23.59 -32.68
N ALA A 826 27.09 24.54 -32.92
CA ALA A 826 26.03 24.40 -33.90
C ALA A 826 26.55 24.65 -35.32
N HIS A 827 26.11 23.81 -36.26
CA HIS A 827 26.43 23.86 -37.67
C HIS A 827 25.32 24.48 -38.52
N ASN A 828 24.11 24.63 -37.96
CA ASN A 828 22.96 25.21 -38.64
C ASN A 828 21.95 25.78 -37.63
N THR A 829 20.96 26.53 -38.12
CA THR A 829 19.97 27.25 -37.31
C THR A 829 18.99 26.37 -36.56
N SER A 830 18.91 25.07 -36.86
CA SER A 830 18.05 24.11 -36.15
C SER A 830 18.74 23.44 -34.96
N GLU A 831 20.07 23.53 -34.86
CA GLU A 831 20.84 23.02 -33.74
C GLU A 831 20.84 24.06 -32.62
N ILE A 832 20.06 23.75 -31.59
CA ILE A 832 19.93 24.57 -30.39
C ILE A 832 20.58 23.78 -29.25
N PHE A 833 21.74 24.23 -28.78
CA PHE A 833 22.41 23.76 -27.58
C PHE A 833 22.31 24.82 -26.49
N GLU A 834 21.64 24.49 -25.40
CA GLU A 834 21.25 25.42 -24.34
C GLU A 834 21.39 24.78 -22.96
N ALA A 835 21.29 25.60 -21.91
CA ALA A 835 21.37 25.20 -20.52
C ALA A 835 22.54 24.26 -20.16
N PRO A 836 23.79 24.73 -20.27
CA PRO A 836 24.92 23.99 -19.75
C PRO A 836 24.83 23.86 -18.22
N SER A 837 25.24 22.71 -17.70
CA SER A 837 25.27 22.39 -16.27
C SER A 837 26.41 21.42 -15.97
N PHE A 838 26.89 21.36 -14.73
CA PHE A 838 28.04 20.54 -14.38
C PHE A 838 27.75 19.51 -13.30
N ILE A 839 28.33 18.31 -13.44
CA ILE A 839 28.43 17.29 -12.40
C ILE A 839 29.91 17.10 -12.08
N GLN A 840 30.29 17.27 -10.81
CA GLN A 840 31.65 17.02 -10.35
C GLN A 840 31.62 15.95 -9.25
N LYS A 841 32.22 14.79 -9.51
CA LYS A 841 32.24 13.64 -8.60
C LYS A 841 33.51 12.82 -8.78
N ASP A 842 34.10 12.37 -7.68
CA ASP A 842 35.29 11.51 -7.66
C ASP A 842 36.46 12.04 -8.53
N GLY A 843 36.66 13.37 -8.52
CA GLY A 843 37.69 14.05 -9.31
C GLY A 843 37.39 14.20 -10.80
N ARG A 844 36.24 13.72 -11.27
CA ARG A 844 35.79 13.81 -12.67
C ARG A 844 34.82 14.97 -12.83
N THR A 845 34.84 15.61 -14.00
CA THR A 845 33.96 16.74 -14.34
C THR A 845 33.19 16.41 -15.61
N PHE A 846 31.87 16.56 -15.56
CA PHE A 846 30.98 16.30 -16.68
C PHE A 846 30.16 17.55 -17.00
N LEU A 847 30.11 17.92 -18.27
CA LEU A 847 29.25 18.95 -18.84
C LEU A 847 27.98 18.29 -19.37
N VAL A 848 26.84 18.69 -18.82
CA VAL A 848 25.50 18.33 -19.29
C VAL A 848 24.91 19.53 -20.02
N TYR A 849 24.20 19.31 -21.13
CA TYR A 849 23.52 20.38 -21.86
C TYR A 849 22.29 19.83 -22.58
N SER A 850 21.29 20.67 -22.79
CA SER A 850 20.12 20.33 -23.60
C SER A 850 20.40 20.48 -25.09
N CYS A 851 19.77 19.64 -25.90
CA CYS A 851 19.93 19.58 -27.35
C CYS A 851 18.58 19.68 -28.03
N ASN A 852 18.51 20.48 -29.08
CA ASN A 852 17.32 20.85 -29.85
C ASN A 852 16.30 21.62 -29.01
N GLY A 853 15.59 22.56 -29.64
CA GLY A 853 14.59 23.38 -28.96
C GLY A 853 13.55 22.52 -28.24
N ARG A 854 13.15 22.93 -27.03
CA ARG A 854 12.22 22.21 -26.14
C ARG A 854 10.90 21.80 -26.79
N TRP A 855 10.47 22.51 -27.84
CA TRP A 855 9.26 22.21 -28.62
C TRP A 855 9.43 21.04 -29.61
N SER A 856 10.64 20.52 -29.80
CA SER A 856 10.95 19.49 -30.78
C SER A 856 10.90 18.09 -30.17
N ASN A 857 10.44 17.11 -30.96
CA ASN A 857 10.48 15.69 -30.59
C ASN A 857 11.90 15.10 -30.50
N GLY A 858 12.92 15.86 -30.92
CA GLY A 858 14.33 15.49 -30.82
C GLY A 858 15.03 16.03 -29.56
N CYS A 859 14.29 16.71 -28.69
CA CYS A 859 14.86 17.35 -27.51
C CYS A 859 15.31 16.32 -26.47
N LYS A 860 16.55 16.44 -25.99
CA LYS A 860 17.19 15.51 -25.05
C LYS A 860 18.36 16.20 -24.35
N MET A 861 18.90 15.59 -23.30
CA MET A 861 20.14 16.06 -22.68
C MET A 861 21.31 15.15 -23.04
N GLN A 862 22.46 15.75 -23.31
CA GLN A 862 23.72 15.08 -23.57
C GLN A 862 24.73 15.40 -22.48
N ILE A 863 25.68 14.49 -22.28
CA ILE A 863 26.78 14.62 -21.32
C ILE A 863 28.13 14.45 -22.01
N ARG A 864 29.12 15.25 -21.59
CA ARG A 864 30.52 15.20 -22.03
C ARG A 864 31.44 15.19 -20.81
N GLU A 865 32.43 14.32 -20.83
CA GLU A 865 33.44 14.27 -19.77
C GLU A 865 34.67 15.11 -20.14
N LEU A 866 35.22 15.82 -19.15
CA LEU A 866 36.53 16.45 -19.25
C LEU A 866 37.62 15.36 -19.08
N VAL A 867 38.21 14.95 -20.20
CA VAL A 867 39.26 13.91 -20.26
C VAL A 867 40.67 14.47 -20.42
N GLY A 868 40.80 15.75 -20.79
CA GLY A 868 42.08 16.46 -20.92
C GLY A 868 42.35 17.39 -19.74
N ASN A 869 43.61 17.83 -19.60
CA ASN A 869 44.04 18.69 -18.49
C ASN A 869 43.73 20.19 -18.70
N ASP A 870 43.37 20.61 -19.92
CA ASP A 870 43.11 22.01 -20.26
C ASP A 870 41.61 22.23 -20.49
N VAL A 871 40.96 22.91 -19.53
CA VAL A 871 39.52 23.21 -19.54
C VAL A 871 39.13 24.04 -20.77
N LEU A 872 40.00 24.94 -21.22
CA LEU A 872 39.76 25.87 -22.33
C LEU A 872 40.20 25.28 -23.68
N ARG A 873 40.10 23.96 -23.82
CA ARG A 873 40.40 23.28 -25.07
C ARG A 873 39.27 22.33 -25.44
N ASN A 874 38.65 22.55 -26.60
CA ASN A 874 37.53 21.73 -27.08
C ASN A 874 37.85 20.22 -27.08
N SER A 875 39.08 19.83 -27.47
CA SER A 875 39.50 18.43 -27.47
C SER A 875 39.56 17.78 -26.08
N SER A 876 39.68 18.57 -25.00
CA SER A 876 39.64 18.05 -23.64
C SER A 876 38.23 17.58 -23.24
N TRP A 877 37.20 18.01 -23.95
CA TRP A 877 35.79 17.62 -23.77
C TRP A 877 35.33 16.56 -24.79
N GLY A 878 36.30 15.76 -25.27
CA GLY A 878 36.07 14.66 -26.20
C GLY A 878 35.80 15.05 -27.67
N GLY A 879 35.94 16.34 -28.03
CA GLY A 879 35.80 16.82 -29.42
C GLY A 879 34.43 16.55 -30.05
N SER A 880 34.32 16.46 -31.38
CA SER A 880 33.00 16.31 -32.05
C SER A 880 32.29 14.97 -31.81
N ARG A 881 32.93 13.98 -31.17
CA ARG A 881 32.38 12.62 -30.95
C ARG A 881 32.30 12.19 -29.48
N GLY A 882 32.70 13.03 -28.54
CA GLY A 882 32.82 12.67 -27.12
C GLY A 882 31.57 12.83 -26.25
N PHE A 883 30.38 12.87 -26.84
CA PHE A 883 29.12 13.03 -26.10
C PHE A 883 28.42 11.67 -25.92
N LYS A 884 27.74 11.50 -24.78
CA LYS A 884 26.79 10.40 -24.51
C LYS A 884 25.39 10.98 -24.31
N GLU A 885 24.36 10.16 -24.48
CA GLU A 885 23.00 10.52 -24.07
C GLU A 885 22.91 10.44 -22.55
N PHE A 886 22.36 11.48 -21.92
CA PHE A 886 22.25 11.58 -20.46
C PHE A 886 20.81 11.38 -19.99
N LEU A 887 19.89 12.11 -20.61
CA LEU A 887 18.44 11.97 -20.42
C LEU A 887 17.77 11.96 -21.78
N VAL A 888 17.07 10.87 -22.09
CA VAL A 888 16.26 10.74 -23.31
C VAL A 888 14.77 10.70 -22.97
N PRO A 889 13.91 11.37 -23.78
CA PRO A 889 12.47 11.16 -23.70
C PRO A 889 12.09 9.68 -23.85
N GLY A 890 11.10 9.21 -23.09
CA GLY A 890 10.66 7.81 -23.08
C GLY A 890 10.23 7.31 -24.47
N ASN A 891 10.95 6.29 -24.97
CA ASN A 891 10.78 5.47 -26.18
C ASN A 891 10.56 6.13 -27.57
N ARG A 892 11.50 5.82 -28.48
CA ARG A 892 11.31 5.78 -29.94
C ARG A 892 10.11 4.90 -30.31
N ILE A 893 9.03 5.47 -30.81
CA ILE A 893 7.92 4.71 -31.42
C ILE A 893 8.28 4.38 -32.88
N ASN A 894 8.48 3.10 -33.19
CA ASN A 894 8.65 2.59 -34.57
C ASN A 894 7.44 1.77 -35.05
N SER A 895 6.25 1.89 -34.42
CA SER A 895 5.05 1.18 -34.88
C SER A 895 3.77 2.01 -34.74
N ARG A 896 2.81 1.78 -35.65
CA ARG A 896 1.50 2.46 -35.74
C ARG A 896 0.51 2.09 -34.63
N SER A 897 0.82 1.13 -33.76
CA SER A 897 -0.12 0.58 -32.76
C SER A 897 -0.07 1.22 -31.37
N GLU A 898 0.86 2.16 -31.11
CA GLU A 898 1.09 2.74 -29.77
C GLU A 898 0.66 4.22 -29.67
N GLU A 899 -0.50 4.56 -30.22
CA GLU A 899 -1.01 5.94 -30.19
C GLU A 899 -1.57 6.36 -28.80
N ARG A 900 -1.77 5.41 -27.88
CA ARG A 900 -2.33 5.66 -26.52
C ARG A 900 -1.29 6.13 -25.49
N ASP A 901 0.01 5.93 -25.69
CA ASP A 901 1.06 6.22 -24.70
C ASP A 901 1.69 7.62 -24.78
N ARG A 902 1.22 8.49 -25.69
CA ARG A 902 1.73 9.87 -25.83
C ARG A 902 1.52 10.77 -24.60
N ARG A 903 0.76 10.32 -23.58
CA ARG A 903 0.50 11.08 -22.34
C ARG A 903 1.41 10.71 -21.16
N ALA A 904 2.24 9.68 -21.30
CA ALA A 904 3.12 9.17 -20.25
C ALA A 904 4.61 9.48 -20.48
N GLN A 905 4.93 10.48 -21.32
CA GLN A 905 6.30 10.80 -21.72
C GLN A 905 6.70 12.22 -21.28
N ILE A 906 7.95 12.40 -20.84
CA ILE A 906 8.54 13.74 -20.76
C ILE A 906 8.87 14.21 -22.19
N HIS A 907 8.56 15.46 -22.49
CA HIS A 907 8.92 16.08 -23.77
C HIS A 907 9.82 17.28 -23.52
N GLY A 908 10.79 17.55 -24.38
CA GLY A 908 11.53 18.80 -24.26
C GLY A 908 12.36 18.99 -22.98
N PRO A 909 13.07 17.97 -22.42
CA PRO A 909 13.88 18.18 -21.23
C PRO A 909 14.97 19.22 -21.52
N GLY A 910 15.02 20.27 -20.70
CA GLY A 910 15.89 21.42 -20.91
C GLY A 910 16.72 21.73 -19.67
N HIS A 911 16.68 22.99 -19.22
CA HIS A 911 17.53 23.48 -18.14
C HIS A 911 17.45 22.61 -16.88
N ALA A 912 18.62 22.25 -16.35
CA ALA A 912 18.79 21.32 -15.25
C ALA A 912 19.77 21.85 -14.20
N SER A 913 19.58 21.44 -12.96
CA SER A 913 20.48 21.72 -11.84
C SER A 913 20.71 20.45 -11.03
N PHE A 914 21.95 20.27 -10.57
CA PHE A 914 22.37 19.08 -9.85
C PHE A 914 22.72 19.42 -8.41
N PHE A 915 22.19 18.63 -7.46
CA PHE A 915 22.39 18.88 -6.04
C PHE A 915 22.42 17.58 -5.25
N SER A 916 23.09 17.60 -4.10
CA SER A 916 23.24 16.42 -3.25
C SER A 916 22.09 16.24 -2.26
N SER A 917 21.84 15.00 -1.84
CA SER A 917 21.13 14.72 -0.59
C SER A 917 21.87 15.32 0.62
N PRO A 918 21.22 15.52 1.78
CA PRO A 918 21.85 16.19 2.92
C PRO A 918 23.08 15.45 3.47
N ASP A 919 23.11 14.12 3.37
CA ASP A 919 24.25 13.26 3.73
C ASP A 919 25.31 13.14 2.62
N GLY A 920 25.03 13.66 1.42
CA GLY A 920 25.89 13.55 0.25
C GLY A 920 25.94 12.16 -0.40
N SER A 921 25.08 11.22 0.00
CA SER A 921 25.06 9.85 -0.54
C SER A 921 24.42 9.75 -1.92
N GLU A 922 23.52 10.67 -2.27
CA GLU A 922 22.78 10.70 -3.52
C GLU A 922 23.01 12.02 -4.29
N LEU A 923 22.96 11.93 -5.61
CA LEU A 923 22.93 13.07 -6.52
C LEU A 923 21.55 13.14 -7.18
N TRP A 924 20.95 14.33 -7.17
CA TRP A 924 19.63 14.59 -7.70
C TRP A 924 19.68 15.68 -8.77
N CYS A 925 18.76 15.60 -9.73
CA CYS A 925 18.62 16.51 -10.85
C CYS A 925 17.23 17.13 -10.85
N ALA A 926 17.13 18.45 -10.66
CA ALA A 926 15.92 19.21 -10.94
C ALA A 926 16.02 19.79 -12.36
N TYR A 927 15.06 19.49 -13.22
CA TYR A 927 15.07 19.92 -14.61
C TYR A 927 13.68 20.32 -15.07
N HIS A 928 13.59 21.19 -16.08
CA HIS A 928 12.30 21.44 -16.70
C HIS A 928 12.02 20.50 -17.87
N ALA A 929 10.75 20.15 -18.05
CA ALA A 929 10.25 19.44 -19.23
C ALA A 929 8.79 19.82 -19.52
N MET A 930 8.33 19.55 -20.74
CA MET A 930 6.94 19.71 -21.17
C MET A 930 6.12 18.45 -20.91
N TYR A 931 4.85 18.67 -20.55
CA TYR A 931 3.86 17.61 -20.36
C TYR A 931 3.29 17.06 -21.68
N ARG A 932 3.31 17.86 -22.76
CA ARG A 932 2.79 17.47 -24.10
C ARG A 932 3.75 17.90 -25.22
N PRO A 933 3.79 17.17 -26.34
CA PRO A 933 4.57 17.59 -27.50
C PRO A 933 3.84 18.70 -28.28
N ASN A 934 4.59 19.53 -29.02
CA ASN A 934 4.10 20.49 -30.02
C ASN A 934 3.15 21.63 -29.54
N VAL A 935 3.28 22.10 -28.30
CA VAL A 935 2.43 23.17 -27.71
C VAL A 935 2.88 24.61 -28.01
N GLY A 936 3.83 24.82 -28.93
CA GLY A 936 4.35 26.14 -29.31
C GLY A 936 5.53 26.59 -28.43
N THR A 937 6.01 27.83 -28.63
CA THR A 937 7.23 28.36 -27.99
C THR A 937 6.99 29.03 -26.64
N GLY A 938 5.75 29.10 -26.15
CA GLY A 938 5.39 29.86 -24.94
C GLY A 938 5.75 29.17 -23.61
N PRO A 939 5.79 29.91 -22.48
CA PRO A 939 6.05 29.39 -21.13
C PRO A 939 5.00 28.43 -20.57
N ALA A 940 3.81 28.41 -21.17
CA ALA A 940 2.58 27.93 -20.53
C ALA A 940 2.50 26.41 -20.31
N ASP A 941 3.49 25.62 -20.73
CA ASP A 941 3.44 24.15 -20.62
C ASP A 941 4.79 23.51 -20.24
N THR A 942 5.66 24.25 -19.53
CA THR A 942 6.97 23.76 -19.02
C THR A 942 6.93 23.64 -17.50
N TYR A 943 7.22 22.47 -16.94
CA TYR A 943 7.12 22.18 -15.50
C TYR A 943 8.44 21.68 -14.94
N CYS A 944 8.63 21.81 -13.62
CA CYS A 944 9.79 21.27 -12.93
C CYS A 944 9.60 19.78 -12.64
N TYR A 945 10.63 18.97 -12.92
CA TYR A 945 10.73 17.56 -12.62
C TYR A 945 11.96 17.35 -11.72
N LEU A 946 11.92 16.29 -10.92
CA LEU A 946 13.04 15.89 -10.07
C LEU A 946 13.30 14.39 -10.21
N GLN A 947 14.55 14.01 -10.45
CA GLN A 947 14.93 12.61 -10.67
C GLN A 947 16.35 12.37 -10.12
N ARG A 948 16.60 11.17 -9.59
CA ARG A 948 17.92 10.79 -9.09
C ARG A 948 18.87 10.54 -10.26
N VAL A 949 20.12 10.93 -10.10
CA VAL A 949 21.19 10.61 -11.05
C VAL A 949 21.80 9.27 -10.65
N ASP A 950 21.69 8.28 -11.54
CA ASP A 950 22.33 6.99 -11.40
C ASP A 950 23.72 7.01 -12.07
N TYR A 951 24.44 5.89 -11.99
CA TYR A 951 25.79 5.76 -12.52
C TYR A 951 25.92 4.48 -13.33
N GLU A 952 26.59 4.58 -14.48
CA GLU A 952 27.00 3.44 -15.29
C GLU A 952 28.12 2.64 -14.60
N ASP A 953 28.45 1.45 -15.12
CA ASP A 953 29.52 0.59 -14.58
C ASP A 953 30.90 1.28 -14.52
N ASP A 954 31.15 2.24 -15.42
CA ASP A 954 32.37 3.04 -15.45
C ASP A 954 32.34 4.27 -14.51
N GLY A 955 31.27 4.40 -13.71
CA GLY A 955 31.03 5.52 -12.79
C GLY A 955 30.56 6.81 -13.47
N ALA A 956 30.29 6.82 -14.78
CA ALA A 956 29.74 8.00 -15.45
C ALA A 956 28.27 8.24 -15.06
N PRO A 957 27.85 9.50 -14.81
CA PRO A 957 26.46 9.82 -14.52
C PRO A 957 25.51 9.49 -15.67
N THR A 958 24.32 8.97 -15.33
CA THR A 958 23.24 8.66 -16.29
C THR A 958 21.88 8.89 -15.65
N MET A 959 20.89 9.29 -16.44
CA MET A 959 19.48 9.35 -16.03
C MET A 959 18.58 8.47 -16.91
N GLY A 960 19.14 7.78 -17.91
CA GLY A 960 18.40 6.87 -18.78
C GLY A 960 17.19 7.52 -19.45
N GLN A 961 16.03 6.85 -19.37
CA GLN A 961 14.76 7.37 -19.85
C GLN A 961 14.09 8.21 -18.76
N GLY A 962 13.47 9.33 -19.14
CA GLY A 962 12.74 10.17 -18.19
C GLY A 962 11.57 9.44 -17.52
N GLU A 963 11.51 9.51 -16.20
CA GLU A 963 10.48 8.86 -15.40
C GLU A 963 9.22 9.73 -15.27
N VAL A 964 8.06 9.20 -15.67
CA VAL A 964 6.75 9.86 -15.54
C VAL A 964 5.81 8.99 -14.68
N ALA A 965 4.93 9.64 -13.92
CA ALA A 965 3.82 8.95 -13.25
C ALA A 965 2.89 8.30 -14.30
N GLY A 966 2.63 7.00 -14.16
CA GLY A 966 1.75 6.28 -15.09
C GLY A 966 0.32 6.83 -15.09
N THR A 967 -0.42 6.63 -16.19
CA THR A 967 -1.89 6.76 -16.19
C THR A 967 -2.52 5.37 -16.31
N SER A 968 -3.38 4.99 -15.36
CA SER A 968 -4.11 3.71 -15.43
C SER A 968 -5.16 3.77 -16.55
N PRO A 969 -5.31 2.74 -17.40
CA PRO A 969 -6.29 2.72 -18.48
C PRO A 969 -7.76 2.63 -18.01
N THR A 970 -8.03 2.32 -16.74
CA THR A 970 -9.39 1.96 -16.29
C THR A 970 -10.16 3.08 -15.58
N ASN A 971 -9.56 4.25 -15.33
CA ASN A 971 -10.29 5.37 -14.72
C ASN A 971 -9.69 6.75 -15.12
N PRO A 972 -10.37 7.58 -15.92
CA PRO A 972 -9.83 8.85 -16.41
C PRO A 972 -9.81 10.00 -15.37
N GLY A 973 -10.13 9.73 -14.10
CA GLY A 973 -10.21 10.74 -13.03
C GLY A 973 -9.21 10.59 -11.88
N GLU A 974 -8.49 9.48 -11.77
CA GLU A 974 -7.48 9.26 -10.73
C GLU A 974 -6.28 8.55 -11.36
N GLY A 975 -5.21 9.30 -11.62
CA GLY A 975 -3.95 8.72 -12.11
C GLY A 975 -3.26 7.90 -11.01
N PRO A 976 -2.60 6.77 -11.32
CA PRO A 976 -1.61 6.18 -10.44
C PRO A 976 -0.42 7.14 -10.33
N SER A 977 -0.36 7.84 -9.22
CA SER A 977 0.74 8.74 -8.87
C SER A 977 1.94 7.91 -8.40
N THR A 978 2.97 7.78 -9.24
CA THR A 978 4.32 7.35 -8.82
C THR A 978 4.89 8.43 -7.89
N PHE A 979 5.30 8.06 -6.68
CA PHE A 979 5.88 8.99 -5.71
C PHE A 979 7.35 8.68 -5.47
N PHE A 980 8.21 9.66 -5.67
CA PHE A 980 9.64 9.56 -5.43
C PHE A 980 9.97 9.84 -3.96
N ILE A 981 11.01 9.20 -3.43
CA ILE A 981 11.49 9.39 -2.05
C ILE A 981 12.20 10.75 -1.98
N VAL A 982 11.93 11.53 -0.93
CA VAL A 982 12.65 12.77 -0.65
C VAL A 982 14.12 12.47 -0.34
N PRO A 983 15.08 13.23 -0.89
CA PRO A 983 16.48 13.14 -0.49
C PRO A 983 16.60 13.31 1.03
N MET A 984 16.83 12.23 1.77
CA MET A 984 16.98 12.22 3.22
C MET A 984 18.35 11.64 3.54
N GLY A 985 19.17 12.40 4.27
CA GLY A 985 20.35 11.86 4.93
C GLY A 985 19.94 11.10 6.20
N GLU A 986 20.72 10.10 6.60
CA GLU A 986 20.44 9.15 7.70
C GLU A 986 20.26 9.75 9.12
N THR A 987 20.06 11.05 9.29
CA THR A 987 19.88 11.67 10.62
C THR A 987 18.69 12.62 10.66
N TRP A 988 17.61 12.16 11.29
CA TRP A 988 16.55 13.01 11.84
C TRP A 988 16.71 13.02 13.35
N GLU A 989 17.74 13.70 13.85
CA GLU A 989 17.57 14.40 15.13
C GLU A 989 16.97 15.75 14.78
N THR A 990 15.83 16.09 15.38
CA THR A 990 15.39 17.48 15.34
C THR A 990 16.54 18.28 15.97
N PRO A 991 17.25 19.16 15.25
CA PRO A 991 18.22 20.00 15.92
C PRO A 991 17.42 20.79 16.95
N VAL A 992 17.80 20.70 18.23
CA VAL A 992 17.23 21.55 19.27
C VAL A 992 17.25 22.95 18.70
N ALA A 993 16.08 23.58 18.55
CA ALA A 993 16.00 24.95 18.09
C ALA A 993 17.08 25.73 18.84
N LYS A 994 18.06 26.29 18.12
CA LYS A 994 18.98 27.23 18.73
C LYS A 994 18.06 28.30 19.29
N LYS A 995 17.82 28.27 20.61
CA LYS A 995 17.31 29.43 21.32
C LYS A 995 18.23 30.56 20.86
N GLU A 996 17.67 31.53 20.17
CA GLU A 996 18.36 32.80 19.99
C GLU A 996 18.87 33.18 21.37
N ALA A 997 20.20 33.26 21.51
CA ALA A 997 20.75 33.88 22.68
C ALA A 997 20.12 35.27 22.73
N PRO A 998 19.48 35.67 23.84
CA PRO A 998 18.94 37.00 23.95
C PRO A 998 20.04 38.01 23.61
N PRO A 999 19.71 39.12 22.94
CA PRO A 999 20.70 40.07 22.45
C PRO A 999 21.64 40.44 23.59
N VAL A 1000 22.94 40.20 23.37
CA VAL A 1000 23.99 40.62 24.28
C VAL A 1000 23.86 42.13 24.42
N LYS A 1001 23.42 42.61 25.59
CA LYS A 1001 23.44 44.03 25.92
C LYS A 1001 24.89 44.53 25.71
N PRO A 1002 25.09 45.69 25.07
CA PRO A 1002 26.43 46.27 24.94
C PRO A 1002 27.02 46.45 26.34
N ALA A 1003 28.27 46.01 26.51
CA ALA A 1003 28.99 46.11 27.76
C ALA A 1003 29.07 47.58 28.20
N GLU A 1004 28.53 47.89 29.38
CA GLU A 1004 28.84 49.14 30.08
C GLU A 1004 30.25 49.05 30.68
N PRO A 1005 31.02 50.15 30.66
CA PRO A 1005 32.42 50.15 31.06
C PRO A 1005 32.60 49.98 32.58
N ASP A 1006 33.68 49.26 32.91
CA ASP A 1006 34.14 48.85 34.24
C ASP A 1006 33.99 49.91 35.35
N THR A 1007 33.47 49.48 36.50
CA THR A 1007 33.77 50.10 37.80
C THR A 1007 34.20 49.01 38.80
N PRO A 1008 35.31 49.19 39.54
CA PRO A 1008 35.91 48.13 40.35
C PRO A 1008 35.41 48.11 41.81
N ASP A 1009 35.29 46.86 42.30
CA ASP A 1009 35.48 46.32 43.65
C ASP A 1009 34.70 46.88 44.87
N ALA A 1010 33.96 46.00 45.56
CA ALA A 1010 34.23 45.59 46.96
C ALA A 1010 33.23 44.51 47.47
N PRO A 1011 33.59 43.70 48.50
CA PRO A 1011 33.16 42.30 48.60
C PRO A 1011 32.25 41.93 49.79
N ASP A 1012 31.74 40.70 49.70
CA ASP A 1012 31.38 39.72 50.74
C ASP A 1012 30.14 39.88 51.64
N THR A 1013 29.49 38.71 51.81
CA THR A 1013 28.78 38.12 52.98
C THR A 1013 27.32 37.65 52.78
N PRO A 1014 26.90 36.58 53.51
CA PRO A 1014 26.00 35.52 53.02
C PRO A 1014 24.65 35.39 53.77
N ASP A 1015 23.91 34.34 53.39
CA ASP A 1015 22.81 33.63 54.10
C ASP A 1015 21.33 34.06 53.93
N ALA A 1016 20.58 33.20 53.22
CA ALA A 1016 19.26 32.56 53.50
C ALA A 1016 18.01 33.42 53.88
N PRO A 1017 16.76 32.88 53.94
CA PRO A 1017 16.10 31.71 53.31
C PRO A 1017 14.72 32.02 52.64
N ASP A 1018 14.12 30.99 52.03
CA ASP A 1018 12.67 30.68 51.80
C ASP A 1018 11.60 31.78 51.78
N VAL A 1019 10.74 31.80 50.74
CA VAL A 1019 9.24 31.82 50.78
C VAL A 1019 8.68 31.39 49.38
N PRO A 1020 7.56 30.63 49.29
CA PRO A 1020 7.12 29.95 48.06
C PRO A 1020 6.00 30.64 47.26
N ALA A 1021 5.85 30.14 46.02
CA ALA A 1021 4.66 30.06 45.16
C ALA A 1021 3.94 31.34 44.68
N GLU A 1022 3.91 31.52 43.36
CA GLU A 1022 2.69 31.42 42.52
C GLU A 1022 3.04 30.96 41.10
#